data_AF-A0A7X5LIC3-F1
#
_entry.id   AF-A0A7X5LIC3-F1
#
_cell.length_a   1.000
_cell.length_b   1.000
_cell.length_c   1.000
_cell.angle_alpha   90.00
_cell.angle_beta   90.00
_cell.angle_gamma   90.00
#
_symmetry.space_group_name_H-M   'P 1'
#
loop_
_entity.id
_entity.type
_entity.pdbx_description
1 polymer ?
#
loop_
_entity_poly.entity_id
_entity_poly.type
_entity_poly.pdbx_seq_one_letter_code
_entity_poly.pdbx_strand_id
1 'polypeptide(L)'
;MMLDKKSDAEHRSLFDEIIAALLTKIGLAKPADNQAALSELLSYYTQHLSSAKNKIKCGFWVQRNAAMNHMFDLIRSLKEYDQIEVLAIVEIDEATIHPQWLLESKWLDVPILVCREKDFQQLGALDIVFIQESNFEISFNWPSHVKRIGCQHGIDVKLSKTLNEYGGGLEFDYILSARPDRCRNKRGYAGYLPKALRQASGDSVISVPFGSIKFDTFYQAYRQCSQKNTAIIYHLSNLALEGTWVVEQIAPTVTFLLSNFTEHKIVFRPFPEDVTHPKIAAVVKRFSNEARFIFSQAPSYIDDYCRGVAMVCHRQYESHLYSLVTGNPMLVFQPVDKNLTKEGAISSLDDLKKRLNAIIGKPTSENTQPYHNTVICNPGNSVGYLVDNLHHILNGVTLPEWQEYTLDLVESVDICLKQHQESYQPFNKLALAAWEKHPDKVRYAFIAAESLSRRTEREFVVNPGLALLYLRKALSVVLSASQRNDADEKLASWMARQGTFILGAIEQLCNRLEAPVHETEKALIQKFGKKVAPSIPSLFEQKLSVKSCHNGQLIAKAGNVVLYGSGDLARRFIAQQKKVKVYDVIGVVDSSPSRHGCKFEGFIIQQPSELNKLDTPIVICSWAFSQEIYSSLCQIGVSRDRLYKLF
;
A
#
# COMPACT_ATOMS: atom_id res chain seq x y z
N MET A 1 12.84 17.12 -13.20
CA MET A 1 12.43 16.21 -14.29
C MET A 1 12.44 17.01 -15.59
N MET A 2 13.17 16.58 -16.64
CA MET A 2 12.97 17.09 -18.00
C MET A 2 12.21 16.00 -18.75
N LEU A 3 10.95 16.25 -19.10
CA LEU A 3 10.20 15.37 -20.01
C LEU A 3 10.65 15.70 -21.44
N ASP A 4 10.23 14.89 -22.41
CA ASP A 4 10.43 15.17 -23.83
C ASP A 4 9.87 16.57 -24.15
N LYS A 5 10.62 17.43 -24.87
CA LYS A 5 10.25 18.83 -25.11
C LYS A 5 8.87 18.99 -25.76
N LYS A 6 8.45 17.99 -26.54
CA LYS A 6 7.12 17.95 -27.15
C LYS A 6 6.01 17.64 -26.13
N SER A 7 6.26 16.70 -25.22
CA SER A 7 5.38 16.36 -24.09
C SER A 7 5.31 17.49 -23.05
N ASP A 8 6.41 18.22 -22.83
CA ASP A 8 6.46 19.37 -21.92
C ASP A 8 5.53 20.52 -22.35
N ALA A 9 5.48 20.83 -23.65
CA ALA A 9 4.61 21.90 -24.18
C ALA A 9 3.13 21.53 -24.07
N GLU A 10 2.79 20.28 -24.39
CA GLU A 10 1.43 19.74 -24.24
C GLU A 10 0.99 19.73 -22.77
N HIS A 11 1.84 19.26 -21.85
CA HIS A 11 1.54 19.27 -20.41
C HIS A 11 1.34 20.69 -19.87
N ARG A 12 2.16 21.67 -20.30
CA ARG A 12 1.98 23.07 -19.91
C ARG A 12 0.63 23.62 -20.38
N SER A 13 0.24 23.34 -21.63
CA SER A 13 -1.06 23.75 -22.17
C SER A 13 -2.22 23.17 -21.37
N LEU A 14 -2.16 21.88 -21.03
CA LEU A 14 -3.20 21.22 -20.23
C LEU A 14 -3.25 21.78 -18.81
N PHE A 15 -2.09 22.05 -18.19
CA PHE A 15 -2.05 22.70 -16.88
C PHE A 15 -2.65 24.11 -16.93
N ASP A 16 -2.39 24.86 -17.99
CA ASP A 16 -2.97 26.18 -18.21
C ASP A 16 -4.50 26.14 -18.29
N GLU A 17 -5.07 25.12 -18.95
CA GLU A 17 -6.51 24.86 -19.02
C GLU A 17 -7.09 24.53 -17.65
N ILE A 18 -6.42 23.70 -16.84
CA ILE A 18 -6.84 23.38 -15.48
C ILE A 18 -6.96 24.67 -14.66
N ILE A 19 -5.91 25.49 -14.62
CA ILE A 19 -5.91 26.72 -13.82
C ILE A 19 -7.01 27.69 -14.28
N ALA A 20 -7.23 27.82 -15.59
CA ALA A 20 -8.31 28.64 -16.14
C ALA A 20 -9.69 28.14 -15.69
N ALA A 21 -9.92 26.82 -15.74
CA ALA A 21 -11.16 26.21 -15.31
C ALA A 21 -11.42 26.41 -13.80
N LEU A 22 -10.38 26.28 -12.97
CA LEU A 22 -10.48 26.49 -11.53
C LEU A 22 -10.86 27.94 -11.18
N LEU A 23 -10.20 28.93 -11.78
CA LEU A 23 -10.52 30.33 -11.56
C LEU A 23 -11.93 30.69 -12.03
N THR A 24 -12.32 30.20 -13.21
CA THR A 24 -13.68 30.40 -13.75
C THR A 24 -14.74 29.85 -12.79
N LYS A 25 -14.50 28.68 -12.20
CA LYS A 25 -15.43 28.03 -11.25
C LYS A 25 -15.66 28.86 -9.98
N ILE A 26 -14.67 29.65 -9.57
CA ILE A 26 -14.77 30.55 -8.40
C ILE A 26 -15.08 32.00 -8.78
N GLY A 27 -15.42 32.26 -10.05
CA GLY A 27 -15.83 33.58 -10.54
C GLY A 27 -14.67 34.57 -10.77
N LEU A 28 -13.45 34.09 -10.92
CA LEU A 28 -12.27 34.90 -11.22
C LEU A 28 -11.83 34.74 -12.68
N ALA A 29 -11.32 35.81 -13.29
CA ALA A 29 -10.69 35.76 -14.60
C ALA A 29 -9.23 35.29 -14.46
N LYS A 30 -8.72 34.52 -15.44
CA LYS A 30 -7.31 34.06 -15.41
C LYS A 30 -6.35 35.24 -15.57
N PRO A 31 -5.42 35.49 -14.62
CA PRO A 31 -4.33 36.45 -14.80
C PRO A 31 -3.39 36.07 -15.95
N ALA A 32 -2.55 37.01 -16.38
CA ALA A 32 -1.59 36.78 -17.46
C ALA A 32 -0.50 35.73 -17.14
N ASP A 33 -0.28 35.44 -15.85
CA ASP A 33 0.73 34.49 -15.38
C ASP A 33 0.14 33.50 -14.37
N ASN A 34 0.58 32.24 -14.45
CA ASN A 34 0.14 31.14 -13.59
C ASN A 34 0.51 31.35 -12.12
N GLN A 35 1.61 32.05 -11.82
CA GLN A 35 1.94 32.33 -10.42
C GLN A 35 0.93 33.28 -9.77
N ALA A 36 0.47 34.30 -10.49
CA ALA A 36 -0.60 35.18 -10.03
C ALA A 36 -1.91 34.38 -9.88
N ALA A 37 -2.26 33.56 -10.87
CA ALA A 37 -3.44 32.70 -10.84
C ALA A 37 -3.48 31.77 -9.61
N LEU A 38 -2.37 31.10 -9.28
CA LEU A 38 -2.26 30.24 -8.11
C LEU A 38 -2.38 31.03 -6.79
N SER A 39 -1.84 32.24 -6.75
CA SER A 39 -1.94 33.11 -5.57
C SER A 39 -3.39 33.58 -5.33
N GLU A 40 -4.13 33.87 -6.41
CA GLU A 40 -5.57 34.19 -6.33
C GLU A 40 -6.41 33.00 -5.86
N LEU A 41 -6.15 31.79 -6.39
CA LEU A 41 -6.80 30.56 -5.92
C LEU A 41 -6.58 30.35 -4.43
N LEU A 42 -5.33 30.48 -3.96
CA LEU A 42 -4.98 30.33 -2.55
C LEU A 42 -5.68 31.37 -1.67
N SER A 43 -5.67 32.64 -2.10
CA SER A 43 -6.34 33.74 -1.39
C SER A 43 -7.84 33.49 -1.26
N TYR A 44 -8.50 33.12 -2.36
CA TYR A 44 -9.92 32.79 -2.39
C TYR A 44 -10.27 31.68 -1.41
N TYR A 45 -9.59 30.53 -1.46
CA TYR A 45 -9.92 29.41 -0.59
C TYR A 45 -9.59 29.67 0.88
N THR A 46 -8.53 30.44 1.17
CA THR A 46 -8.23 30.86 2.55
C THR A 46 -9.35 31.73 3.11
N GLN A 47 -9.89 32.65 2.31
CA GLN A 47 -11.02 33.49 2.71
C GLN A 47 -12.33 32.69 2.82
N HIS A 48 -12.59 31.78 1.87
CA HIS A 48 -13.77 30.90 1.86
C HIS A 48 -13.83 30.00 3.10
N LEU A 49 -12.71 29.34 3.43
CA LEU A 49 -12.63 28.51 4.63
C LEU A 49 -12.84 29.35 5.90
N SER A 50 -12.31 30.57 5.94
CA SER A 50 -12.49 31.48 7.09
C SER A 50 -13.93 31.98 7.23
N SER A 51 -14.67 32.08 6.14
CA SER A 51 -16.07 32.54 6.14
C SER A 51 -17.08 31.43 6.45
N ALA A 52 -16.70 30.16 6.28
CA ALA A 52 -17.49 28.96 6.58
C ALA A 52 -17.65 28.73 8.10
N LYS A 53 -18.38 29.64 8.77
CA LYS A 53 -18.65 29.58 10.22
C LYS A 53 -19.50 28.36 10.58
N ASN A 54 -19.27 27.80 11.77
CA ASN A 54 -19.99 26.65 12.33
C ASN A 54 -19.88 25.35 11.53
N LYS A 55 -18.95 25.27 10.56
CA LYS A 55 -18.62 24.04 9.85
C LYS A 55 -17.27 23.49 10.26
N ILE A 56 -17.16 22.16 10.24
CA ILE A 56 -15.89 21.44 10.31
C ILE A 56 -15.25 21.50 8.92
N LYS A 57 -14.03 22.02 8.83
CA LYS A 57 -13.32 22.27 7.57
C LYS A 57 -12.30 21.18 7.33
N CYS A 58 -12.58 20.36 6.32
CA CYS A 58 -11.82 19.18 5.95
C CYS A 58 -11.04 19.43 4.66
N GLY A 59 -9.71 19.49 4.77
CA GLY A 59 -8.80 19.45 3.64
C GLY A 59 -8.50 18.01 3.22
N PHE A 60 -8.22 17.79 1.95
CA PHE A 60 -7.84 16.48 1.42
C PHE A 60 -6.58 16.66 0.60
N TRP A 61 -5.46 16.11 1.04
CA TRP A 61 -4.23 16.14 0.25
C TRP A 61 -4.26 15.01 -0.77
N VAL A 62 -4.38 15.38 -2.04
CA VAL A 62 -4.63 14.45 -3.13
C VAL A 62 -3.38 14.28 -3.98
N GLN A 63 -2.97 13.02 -4.10
CA GLN A 63 -1.88 12.58 -4.97
C GLN A 63 -2.39 11.46 -5.88
N ARG A 64 -1.76 11.31 -7.04
CA ARG A 64 -2.06 10.22 -7.96
C ARG A 64 -1.45 8.91 -7.47
N ASN A 65 -2.18 8.21 -6.60
CA ASN A 65 -1.81 6.89 -6.10
C ASN A 65 -3.04 5.96 -5.99
N ALA A 66 -2.83 4.75 -5.50
CA ALA A 66 -3.88 3.74 -5.37
C ALA A 66 -5.04 4.16 -4.44
N ALA A 67 -4.83 5.11 -3.53
CA ALA A 67 -5.83 5.62 -2.61
C ALA A 67 -6.71 6.74 -3.20
N MET A 68 -6.34 7.29 -4.37
CA MET A 68 -6.99 8.48 -4.93
C MET A 68 -8.49 8.34 -5.10
N ASN A 69 -8.96 7.23 -5.65
CA ASN A 69 -10.40 7.01 -5.85
C ASN A 69 -11.14 6.90 -4.51
N HIS A 70 -10.55 6.27 -3.49
CA HIS A 70 -11.14 6.23 -2.15
C HIS A 70 -11.25 7.63 -1.54
N MET A 71 -10.24 8.48 -1.75
CA MET A 71 -10.26 9.85 -1.27
C MET A 71 -11.35 10.68 -1.95
N PHE A 72 -11.51 10.50 -3.27
CA PHE A 72 -12.58 11.16 -4.02
C PHE A 72 -13.97 10.78 -3.51
N ASP A 73 -14.20 9.48 -3.29
CA ASP A 73 -15.48 8.98 -2.76
C ASP A 73 -15.75 9.52 -1.35
N LEU A 74 -14.72 9.65 -0.51
CA LEU A 74 -14.84 10.27 0.81
C LEU A 74 -15.24 11.74 0.74
N ILE A 75 -14.60 12.52 -0.13
CA ILE A 75 -14.92 13.94 -0.32
C ILE A 75 -16.37 14.10 -0.78
N ARG A 76 -16.79 13.32 -1.78
CA ARG A 76 -18.16 13.35 -2.28
C ARG A 76 -19.18 13.05 -1.19
N SER A 77 -18.92 12.02 -0.39
CA SER A 77 -19.83 11.61 0.67
C SER A 77 -19.88 12.64 1.80
N LEU A 78 -18.74 13.23 2.19
CA LEU A 78 -18.70 14.25 3.25
C LEU A 78 -19.33 15.57 2.82
N LYS A 79 -19.28 15.92 1.53
CA LYS A 79 -19.94 17.12 0.97
C LYS A 79 -21.47 17.09 1.13
N GLU A 80 -22.07 15.92 1.34
CA GLU A 80 -23.52 15.77 1.56
C GLU A 80 -23.97 16.20 2.97
N TYR A 81 -23.04 16.46 3.89
CA TYR A 81 -23.34 16.87 5.26
C TYR A 81 -23.17 18.38 5.43
N ASP A 82 -24.26 19.08 5.76
CA ASP A 82 -24.30 20.55 5.86
C ASP A 82 -23.28 21.14 6.86
N GLN A 83 -22.94 20.38 7.90
CA GLN A 83 -21.96 20.78 8.92
C GLN A 83 -20.50 20.63 8.48
N ILE A 84 -20.23 20.16 7.26
CA ILE A 84 -18.88 19.89 6.75
C ILE A 84 -18.60 20.78 5.53
N GLU A 85 -17.40 21.36 5.52
CA GLU A 85 -16.82 22.03 4.36
C GLU A 85 -15.64 21.21 3.87
N VAL A 86 -15.55 20.96 2.55
CA VAL A 86 -14.51 20.10 1.96
C VAL A 86 -13.67 20.87 0.95
N LEU A 87 -12.35 20.63 0.95
CA LEU A 87 -11.42 21.18 -0.03
C LEU A 87 -10.40 20.13 -0.46
N ALA A 88 -10.37 19.77 -1.75
CA ALA A 88 -9.27 19.02 -2.34
C ALA A 88 -8.04 19.92 -2.51
N ILE A 89 -6.86 19.44 -2.15
CA ILE A 89 -5.60 20.17 -2.20
C ILE A 89 -4.62 19.35 -3.00
N VAL A 90 -4.18 19.89 -4.14
CA VAL A 90 -3.24 19.25 -5.07
C VAL A 90 -1.98 20.10 -5.15
N GLU A 91 -0.83 19.43 -5.06
CA GLU A 91 0.45 20.10 -5.26
C GLU A 91 0.65 20.47 -6.73
N ILE A 92 1.20 21.65 -6.99
CA ILE A 92 1.47 22.13 -8.36
C ILE A 92 2.33 21.15 -9.17
N ASP A 93 3.32 20.51 -8.54
CA ASP A 93 4.24 19.60 -9.22
C ASP A 93 3.48 18.36 -9.72
N GLU A 94 2.56 17.81 -8.92
CA GLU A 94 1.68 16.71 -9.31
C GLU A 94 0.78 17.11 -10.50
N ALA A 95 0.16 18.30 -10.42
CA ALA A 95 -0.71 18.81 -11.47
C ALA A 95 0.04 19.14 -12.77
N THR A 96 1.31 19.53 -12.68
CA THR A 96 2.15 19.87 -13.85
C THR A 96 2.71 18.63 -14.52
N ILE A 97 3.10 17.62 -13.74
CA ILE A 97 3.69 16.38 -14.27
C ILE A 97 2.62 15.50 -14.91
N HIS A 98 1.40 15.50 -14.37
CA HIS A 98 0.31 14.65 -14.86
C HIS A 98 -1.02 15.40 -15.00
N PRO A 99 -1.12 16.50 -15.78
CA PRO A 99 -2.34 17.30 -15.86
C PRO A 99 -3.56 16.50 -16.35
N GLN A 100 -3.34 15.52 -17.22
CA GLN A 100 -4.40 14.75 -17.85
C GLN A 100 -5.32 14.05 -16.83
N TRP A 101 -4.80 13.52 -15.71
CA TRP A 101 -5.66 12.80 -14.76
C TRP A 101 -6.64 13.74 -14.05
N LEU A 102 -6.28 15.01 -13.84
CA LEU A 102 -7.20 16.00 -13.26
C LEU A 102 -8.32 16.35 -14.24
N LEU A 103 -8.00 16.48 -15.54
CA LEU A 103 -8.95 16.80 -16.59
C LEU A 103 -9.91 15.64 -16.91
N GLU A 104 -9.40 14.42 -16.94
CA GLU A 104 -10.19 13.22 -17.27
C GLU A 104 -10.98 12.68 -16.06
N SER A 105 -10.75 13.21 -14.88
CA SER A 105 -11.39 12.77 -13.66
C SER A 105 -12.49 13.72 -13.19
N LYS A 106 -13.32 13.22 -12.27
CA LYS A 106 -14.38 14.00 -11.62
C LYS A 106 -13.84 14.93 -10.51
N TRP A 107 -12.52 15.09 -10.38
CA TRP A 107 -11.92 15.93 -9.35
C TRP A 107 -12.22 17.42 -9.54
N LEU A 108 -12.49 17.85 -10.77
CA LEU A 108 -12.97 19.20 -11.04
C LEU A 108 -14.44 19.43 -10.61
N ASP A 109 -15.19 18.41 -10.19
CA ASP A 109 -16.56 18.54 -9.69
C ASP A 109 -16.60 19.00 -8.22
N VAL A 110 -15.50 18.84 -7.48
CA VAL A 110 -15.38 19.23 -6.06
C VAL A 110 -14.62 20.56 -5.92
N PRO A 111 -14.71 21.26 -4.78
CA PRO A 111 -13.80 22.38 -4.50
C PRO A 111 -12.36 21.88 -4.48
N ILE A 112 -11.48 22.53 -5.23
CA ILE A 112 -10.10 22.11 -5.43
C ILE A 112 -9.17 23.31 -5.48
N LEU A 113 -8.08 23.23 -4.73
CA LEU A 113 -6.99 24.17 -4.66
C LEU A 113 -5.73 23.51 -5.21
N VAL A 114 -5.14 24.12 -6.25
CA VAL A 114 -3.78 23.80 -6.71
C VAL A 114 -2.86 24.85 -6.11
N CYS A 115 -1.86 24.42 -5.33
CA CYS A 115 -0.89 25.34 -4.71
C CYS A 115 0.47 24.65 -4.51
N ARG A 116 1.49 25.41 -4.08
CA ARG A 116 2.80 24.84 -3.76
C ARG A 116 2.76 24.25 -2.36
N GLU A 117 3.54 23.20 -2.09
CA GLU A 117 3.59 22.57 -0.77
C GLU A 117 3.92 23.56 0.36
N LYS A 118 4.83 24.52 0.11
CA LYS A 118 5.16 25.59 1.07
C LYS A 118 3.98 26.48 1.46
N ASP A 119 2.95 26.55 0.61
CA ASP A 119 1.76 27.37 0.84
C ASP A 119 0.73 26.67 1.74
N PHE A 120 0.91 25.38 2.05
CA PHE A 120 0.04 24.64 2.96
C PHE A 120 -0.05 25.31 4.34
N GLN A 121 1.00 26.01 4.79
CA GLN A 121 1.02 26.72 6.07
C GLN A 121 0.00 27.87 6.12
N GLN A 122 -0.45 28.37 4.96
CA GLN A 122 -1.46 29.43 4.87
C GLN A 122 -2.88 28.88 5.08
N LEU A 123 -3.08 27.56 5.04
CA LEU A 123 -4.38 26.90 5.22
C LEU A 123 -4.75 26.70 6.70
N GLY A 124 -4.44 27.70 7.54
CA GLY A 124 -4.68 27.67 8.98
C GLY A 124 -6.16 27.64 9.37
N ALA A 125 -7.08 27.93 8.44
CA ALA A 125 -8.50 27.81 8.70
C ALA A 125 -8.98 26.35 8.72
N LEU A 126 -8.22 25.38 8.21
CA LEU A 126 -8.60 23.96 8.25
C LEU A 126 -8.64 23.44 9.69
N ASP A 127 -9.56 22.52 9.95
CA ASP A 127 -9.63 21.78 11.21
C ASP A 127 -8.93 20.42 11.07
N ILE A 128 -9.12 19.78 9.91
CA ILE A 128 -8.63 18.44 9.58
C ILE A 128 -8.01 18.43 8.18
N VAL A 129 -6.96 17.63 8.00
CA VAL A 129 -6.49 17.21 6.67
C VAL A 129 -6.47 15.69 6.57
N PHE A 130 -7.15 15.16 5.54
CA PHE A 130 -7.08 13.76 5.15
C PHE A 130 -5.88 13.55 4.23
N ILE A 131 -5.03 12.58 4.56
CA ILE A 131 -3.78 12.29 3.86
C ILE A 131 -3.82 10.84 3.38
N GLN A 132 -3.49 10.64 2.10
CA GLN A 132 -3.37 9.31 1.52
C GLN A 132 -2.13 8.60 2.08
N GLU A 133 -2.24 7.29 2.31
CA GLU A 133 -1.05 6.46 2.46
C GLU A 133 -0.13 6.59 1.24
N SER A 134 1.16 6.84 1.48
CA SER A 134 2.16 6.97 0.44
C SER A 134 3.45 6.28 0.82
N ASN A 135 4.16 5.77 -0.19
CA ASN A 135 5.50 5.19 -0.03
C ASN A 135 6.60 6.26 0.08
N PHE A 136 6.30 7.48 -0.38
CA PHE A 136 7.30 8.51 -0.64
C PHE A 136 6.94 9.84 0.01
N GLU A 137 5.78 10.37 -0.35
CA GLU A 137 5.50 11.80 -0.18
C GLU A 137 5.10 12.13 1.25
N ILE A 138 5.87 13.00 1.89
CA ILE A 138 5.63 13.56 3.23
C ILE A 138 5.64 15.08 3.10
N SER A 139 4.82 15.78 3.90
CA SER A 139 4.79 17.25 3.86
C SER A 139 4.82 17.85 5.24
N PHE A 140 5.85 18.63 5.56
CA PHE A 140 6.01 19.30 6.87
C PHE A 140 5.33 20.67 6.94
N ASN A 141 4.60 21.04 5.89
CA ASN A 141 4.08 22.39 5.71
C ASN A 141 2.61 22.55 6.14
N TRP A 142 2.04 21.56 6.83
CA TRP A 142 0.71 21.72 7.44
C TRP A 142 0.76 22.54 8.74
N PRO A 143 -0.23 23.40 9.01
CA PRO A 143 -0.35 24.09 10.30
C PRO A 143 -0.40 23.09 11.47
N SER A 144 0.20 23.47 12.60
CA SER A 144 0.38 22.54 13.74
C SER A 144 -0.92 22.12 14.42
N HIS A 145 -1.96 22.96 14.40
CA HIS A 145 -3.26 22.68 15.01
C HIS A 145 -4.16 21.78 14.15
N VAL A 146 -3.91 21.69 12.85
CA VAL A 146 -4.69 20.86 11.92
C VAL A 146 -4.47 19.39 12.24
N LYS A 147 -5.56 18.64 12.48
CA LYS A 147 -5.49 17.20 12.72
C LYS A 147 -5.27 16.43 11.43
N ARG A 148 -4.29 15.52 11.42
CA ARG A 148 -3.90 14.73 10.25
C ARG A 148 -4.53 13.34 10.33
N ILE A 149 -5.39 13.00 9.38
CA ILE A 149 -6.07 11.71 9.31
C ILE A 149 -5.55 10.90 8.13
N GLY A 150 -4.91 9.77 8.38
CA GLY A 150 -4.45 8.82 7.38
C GLY A 150 -5.59 7.98 6.80
N CYS A 151 -5.70 7.95 5.48
CA CYS A 151 -6.66 7.14 4.74
C CYS A 151 -5.97 5.90 4.15
N GLN A 152 -6.40 4.72 4.60
CA GLN A 152 -5.89 3.46 4.05
C GLN A 152 -6.27 3.28 2.57
N HIS A 153 -5.32 2.84 1.76
CA HIS A 153 -5.54 2.65 0.31
C HIS A 153 -6.29 1.35 -0.03
N GLY A 154 -6.53 0.45 0.92
CA GLY A 154 -7.25 -0.80 0.71
C GLY A 154 -7.60 -1.53 1.99
N ILE A 155 -8.64 -2.37 1.95
CA ILE A 155 -9.05 -3.20 3.10
C ILE A 155 -8.03 -4.30 3.38
N ASP A 156 -7.27 -4.72 2.38
CA ASP A 156 -6.17 -5.68 2.44
C ASP A 156 -4.88 -5.09 3.03
N VAL A 157 -4.83 -3.78 3.27
CA VAL A 157 -3.70 -3.13 3.92
C VAL A 157 -3.80 -3.33 5.44
N LYS A 158 -2.85 -4.09 5.99
CA LYS A 158 -2.72 -4.22 7.44
C LYS A 158 -2.35 -2.89 8.06
N LEU A 159 -2.98 -2.55 9.19
CA LEU A 159 -2.67 -1.35 9.97
C LEU A 159 -1.18 -1.24 10.34
N SER A 160 -0.50 -2.37 10.57
CA SER A 160 0.94 -2.39 10.85
C SER A 160 1.79 -1.82 9.70
N LYS A 161 1.35 -1.99 8.44
CA LYS A 161 2.01 -1.37 7.28
C LYS A 161 1.71 0.11 7.22
N THR A 162 0.48 0.53 7.50
CA THR A 162 0.15 1.95 7.64
C THR A 162 1.08 2.63 8.62
N LEU A 163 1.21 2.07 9.82
CA LEU A 163 2.02 2.62 10.91
C LEU A 163 3.52 2.71 10.57
N ASN A 164 4.09 1.67 9.95
CA ASN A 164 5.54 1.57 9.73
C ASN A 164 6.02 2.02 8.35
N GLU A 165 5.27 1.71 7.29
CA GLU A 165 5.71 1.84 5.90
C GLU A 165 5.08 3.06 5.21
N TYR A 166 3.81 3.37 5.50
CA TYR A 166 3.03 4.39 4.78
C TYR A 166 2.84 5.71 5.53
N GLY A 167 3.73 6.02 6.47
CA GLY A 167 3.75 7.31 7.16
C GLY A 167 2.91 7.40 8.43
N GLY A 168 2.24 6.32 8.85
CA GLY A 168 1.29 6.33 9.96
C GLY A 168 1.85 6.86 11.28
N GLY A 169 3.00 6.36 11.73
CA GLY A 169 3.62 6.87 12.96
C GLY A 169 4.42 8.17 12.78
N LEU A 170 4.59 8.67 11.55
CA LEU A 170 5.32 9.91 11.27
C LEU A 170 4.38 11.10 11.11
N GLU A 171 3.28 10.92 10.38
CA GLU A 171 2.46 12.03 9.88
C GLU A 171 1.07 12.08 10.49
N PHE A 172 0.50 10.96 10.94
CA PHE A 172 -0.92 10.91 11.26
C PHE A 172 -1.17 11.03 12.76
N ASP A 173 -2.17 11.84 13.10
CA ASP A 173 -2.78 11.85 14.43
C ASP A 173 -3.77 10.69 14.56
N TYR A 174 -4.54 10.44 13.48
CA TYR A 174 -5.55 9.40 13.41
C TYR A 174 -5.42 8.57 12.13
N ILE A 175 -5.82 7.30 12.15
CA ILE A 175 -5.89 6.42 10.98
C ILE A 175 -7.30 5.87 10.86
N LEU A 176 -7.91 6.02 9.68
CA LEU A 176 -9.16 5.37 9.35
C LEU A 176 -8.91 3.90 9.02
N SER A 177 -9.18 3.00 9.96
CA SER A 177 -9.00 1.56 9.74
C SER A 177 -10.23 0.91 9.17
N ALA A 178 -10.05 0.09 8.13
CA ALA A 178 -11.15 -0.64 7.53
C ALA A 178 -11.63 -1.85 8.34
N ARG A 179 -10.74 -2.46 9.13
CA ARG A 179 -11.01 -3.71 9.85
C ARG A 179 -10.90 -3.54 11.35
N PRO A 180 -11.60 -4.37 12.14
CA PRO A 180 -11.41 -4.38 13.57
C PRO A 180 -9.95 -4.65 13.92
N ASP A 181 -9.38 -3.74 14.68
CA ASP A 181 -8.01 -3.88 15.15
C ASP A 181 -7.95 -4.87 16.32
N ARG A 182 -7.12 -5.90 16.16
CA ARG A 182 -6.91 -6.95 17.17
C ARG A 182 -5.54 -6.86 17.84
N CYS A 183 -4.78 -5.79 17.57
CA CYS A 183 -3.46 -5.63 18.14
C CYS A 183 -3.54 -5.42 19.65
N ARG A 184 -2.91 -6.34 20.40
CA ARG A 184 -2.81 -6.23 21.86
C ARG A 184 -1.61 -5.41 22.32
N ASN A 185 -0.60 -5.23 21.46
CA ASN A 185 0.64 -4.54 21.83
C ASN A 185 0.61 -3.07 21.39
N LYS A 186 -0.05 -2.23 22.18
CA LYS A 186 -0.14 -0.78 21.97
C LYS A 186 1.22 -0.05 22.01
N ARG A 187 2.24 -0.68 22.58
CA ARG A 187 3.62 -0.16 22.65
C ARG A 187 4.56 -0.76 21.61
N GLY A 188 4.05 -1.58 20.69
CA GLY A 188 4.86 -2.25 19.67
C GLY A 188 5.63 -1.32 18.73
N TYR A 189 5.25 -0.03 18.72
CA TYR A 189 5.79 1.04 17.88
C TYR A 189 6.53 2.12 18.67
N ALA A 190 6.62 1.99 19.99
CA ALA A 190 7.38 2.90 20.83
C ALA A 190 8.89 2.81 20.49
N GLY A 191 9.54 3.95 20.32
CA GLY A 191 10.96 4.08 20.06
C GLY A 191 11.38 3.78 18.62
N TYR A 192 10.43 3.64 17.68
CA TYR A 192 10.77 3.40 16.26
C TYR A 192 10.91 4.67 15.46
N LEU A 193 10.27 5.77 15.88
CA LEU A 193 10.16 7.00 15.10
C LEU A 193 10.57 8.20 15.95
N PRO A 194 11.63 8.94 15.60
CA PRO A 194 12.09 10.06 16.40
C PRO A 194 11.06 11.20 16.41
N LYS A 195 10.79 11.80 17.58
CA LYS A 195 9.90 12.97 17.66
C LYS A 195 10.36 14.12 16.79
N ALA A 196 11.68 14.26 16.63
CA ALA A 196 12.28 15.22 15.72
C ALA A 196 11.82 15.03 14.26
N LEU A 197 11.32 13.88 13.83
CA LEU A 197 10.83 13.64 12.46
C LEU A 197 9.30 13.51 12.36
N ARG A 198 8.60 13.48 13.49
CA ARG A 198 7.13 13.37 13.50
C ARG A 198 6.47 14.72 13.21
N GLN A 199 5.27 14.64 12.68
CA GLN A 199 4.34 15.75 12.50
C GLN A 199 3.02 15.56 13.24
N ALA A 200 2.71 14.35 13.67
CA ALA A 200 1.60 14.10 14.57
C ALA A 200 1.73 15.04 15.79
N SER A 201 0.60 15.64 16.17
CA SER A 201 0.48 16.57 17.28
C SER A 201 0.67 15.88 18.65
N GLY A 202 0.46 14.57 18.70
CA GLY A 202 0.58 13.75 19.92
C GLY A 202 1.81 12.84 19.95
N ASP A 203 2.01 12.21 21.11
CA ASP A 203 3.00 11.14 21.29
C ASP A 203 2.42 9.74 20.99
N SER A 204 1.21 9.70 20.43
CA SER A 204 0.51 8.51 19.97
C SER A 204 -0.21 8.74 18.64
N VAL A 205 -0.60 7.65 17.99
CA VAL A 205 -1.49 7.64 16.83
C VAL A 205 -2.71 6.79 17.14
N ILE A 206 -3.89 7.26 16.76
CA ILE A 206 -5.16 6.63 17.13
C ILE A 206 -5.78 5.97 15.89
N SER A 207 -6.06 4.68 15.96
CA SER A 207 -6.84 3.98 14.95
C SER A 207 -8.33 4.12 15.24
N VAL A 208 -9.04 4.73 14.29
CA VAL A 208 -10.49 4.88 14.29
C VAL A 208 -11.07 3.72 13.47
N PRO A 209 -11.99 2.90 14.03
CA PRO A 209 -12.65 1.82 13.29
C PRO A 209 -13.62 2.47 12.31
N PHE A 210 -13.17 2.76 11.10
CA PHE A 210 -13.91 3.53 10.12
C PHE A 210 -14.77 2.62 9.23
N GLY A 211 -14.14 1.60 8.65
CA GLY A 211 -14.73 0.79 7.58
C GLY A 211 -14.15 1.11 6.22
N SER A 212 -14.91 0.90 5.16
CA SER A 212 -14.45 1.18 3.80
C SER A 212 -15.59 1.69 2.94
N ILE A 213 -15.41 2.89 2.39
CA ILE A 213 -16.39 3.52 1.51
C ILE A 213 -16.63 2.66 0.26
N LYS A 214 -15.56 2.05 -0.28
CA LYS A 214 -15.67 1.13 -1.41
C LYS A 214 -16.45 -0.14 -1.05
N PHE A 215 -16.31 -0.62 0.18
CA PHE A 215 -17.18 -1.68 0.69
C PHE A 215 -18.62 -1.18 0.79
N ASP A 216 -18.87 0.00 1.36
CA ASP A 216 -20.21 0.54 1.55
C ASP A 216 -20.96 0.72 0.22
N THR A 217 -20.32 1.33 -0.78
CA THR A 217 -20.89 1.49 -2.13
C THR A 217 -21.26 0.15 -2.74
N PHE A 218 -20.37 -0.84 -2.66
CA PHE A 218 -20.65 -2.17 -3.19
C PHE A 218 -21.72 -2.90 -2.36
N TYR A 219 -21.70 -2.75 -1.04
CA TYR A 219 -22.67 -3.35 -0.13
C TYR A 219 -24.08 -2.85 -0.41
N GLN A 220 -24.26 -1.54 -0.59
CA GLN A 220 -25.57 -0.97 -0.95
C GLN A 220 -26.03 -1.43 -2.34
N ALA A 221 -25.15 -1.37 -3.34
CA ALA A 221 -25.46 -1.87 -4.69
C ALA A 221 -25.86 -3.35 -4.68
N TYR A 222 -25.15 -4.18 -3.90
CA TYR A 222 -25.48 -5.59 -3.76
C TYR A 222 -26.84 -5.78 -3.10
N ARG A 223 -27.15 -5.04 -2.03
CA ARG A 223 -28.46 -5.12 -1.36
C ARG A 223 -29.62 -4.77 -2.30
N GLN A 224 -29.42 -3.78 -3.18
CA GLN A 224 -30.42 -3.32 -4.14
C GLN A 224 -30.48 -4.17 -5.43
N CYS A 225 -29.49 -5.05 -5.66
CA CYS A 225 -29.45 -5.88 -6.85
C CYS A 225 -30.55 -6.94 -6.85
N SER A 226 -31.44 -6.90 -7.84
CA SER A 226 -32.50 -7.90 -8.04
C SER A 226 -32.03 -9.16 -8.76
N GLN A 227 -30.87 -9.12 -9.42
CA GLN A 227 -30.34 -10.21 -10.26
C GLN A 227 -29.15 -10.96 -9.62
N LYS A 228 -29.22 -11.19 -8.30
CA LYS A 228 -28.16 -11.93 -7.57
C LYS A 228 -28.03 -13.36 -8.08
N ASN A 229 -26.82 -13.89 -8.00
CA ASN A 229 -26.48 -15.28 -8.36
C ASN A 229 -26.86 -15.71 -9.79
N THR A 230 -26.99 -14.77 -10.73
CA THR A 230 -27.33 -15.05 -12.13
C THR A 230 -26.10 -15.24 -13.03
N ALA A 231 -24.90 -15.02 -12.49
CA ALA A 231 -23.65 -15.08 -13.25
C ALA A 231 -22.51 -15.75 -12.49
N ILE A 232 -21.54 -16.30 -13.22
CA ILE A 232 -20.21 -16.61 -12.72
C ILE A 232 -19.29 -15.50 -13.20
N ILE A 233 -18.56 -14.89 -12.26
CA ILE A 233 -17.62 -13.81 -12.58
C ILE A 233 -16.27 -14.43 -12.89
N TYR A 234 -15.76 -14.23 -14.10
CA TYR A 234 -14.38 -14.55 -14.43
C TYR A 234 -13.54 -13.27 -14.41
N HIS A 235 -12.81 -13.10 -13.31
CA HIS A 235 -12.03 -11.91 -13.00
C HIS A 235 -10.55 -12.14 -13.33
N LEU A 236 -9.97 -11.25 -14.14
CA LEU A 236 -8.52 -11.21 -14.34
C LEU A 236 -7.93 -9.99 -13.62
N SER A 237 -6.83 -10.20 -12.92
CA SER A 237 -6.01 -9.07 -12.48
C SER A 237 -5.23 -8.49 -13.65
N ASN A 238 -4.53 -7.38 -13.43
CA ASN A 238 -3.66 -6.80 -14.45
C ASN A 238 -2.70 -7.86 -14.99
N LEU A 239 -2.74 -8.11 -16.31
CA LEU A 239 -1.96 -9.16 -16.97
C LEU A 239 -0.46 -8.96 -16.80
N ALA A 240 0.02 -7.72 -16.62
CA ALA A 240 1.41 -7.43 -16.29
C ALA A 240 1.84 -7.99 -14.92
N LEU A 241 0.89 -8.27 -14.03
CA LEU A 241 1.11 -8.87 -12.72
C LEU A 241 0.83 -10.38 -12.68
N GLU A 242 0.32 -10.95 -13.79
CA GLU A 242 0.00 -12.36 -13.91
C GLU A 242 1.17 -13.16 -14.52
N GLY A 243 1.21 -14.47 -14.24
CA GLY A 243 2.14 -15.36 -14.92
C GLY A 243 1.76 -15.53 -16.39
N THR A 244 2.73 -15.73 -17.28
CA THR A 244 2.47 -15.98 -18.71
C THR A 244 1.50 -17.15 -18.94
N TRP A 245 1.55 -18.16 -18.07
CA TRP A 245 0.62 -19.28 -18.10
C TRP A 245 -0.85 -18.87 -17.90
N VAL A 246 -1.13 -17.80 -17.16
CA VAL A 246 -2.50 -17.30 -16.94
C VAL A 246 -3.11 -16.86 -18.26
N VAL A 247 -2.33 -16.14 -19.08
CA VAL A 247 -2.76 -15.66 -20.40
C VAL A 247 -3.18 -16.81 -21.31
N GLU A 248 -2.46 -17.94 -21.25
CA GLU A 248 -2.79 -19.15 -22.03
C GLU A 248 -4.01 -19.90 -21.46
N GLN A 249 -4.39 -19.67 -20.20
CA GLN A 249 -5.56 -20.29 -19.57
C GLN A 249 -6.85 -19.49 -19.75
N ILE A 250 -6.81 -18.27 -20.31
CA ILE A 250 -8.01 -17.42 -20.46
C ILE A 250 -9.07 -18.09 -21.33
N ALA A 251 -8.74 -18.42 -22.59
CA ALA A 251 -9.70 -19.05 -23.50
C ALA A 251 -10.16 -20.45 -23.03
N PRO A 252 -9.27 -21.33 -22.52
CA PRO A 252 -9.67 -22.60 -21.91
C PRO A 252 -10.67 -22.44 -20.76
N THR A 253 -10.43 -21.47 -19.85
CA THR A 253 -11.31 -21.22 -18.71
C THR A 253 -12.68 -20.73 -19.15
N VAL A 254 -12.75 -19.77 -20.07
CA VAL A 254 -14.03 -19.30 -20.64
C VAL A 254 -14.80 -20.44 -21.31
N THR A 255 -14.12 -21.25 -22.12
CA THR A 255 -14.72 -22.43 -22.78
C THR A 255 -15.31 -23.37 -21.76
N PHE A 256 -14.53 -23.74 -20.74
CA PHE A 256 -14.96 -24.64 -19.68
C PHE A 256 -16.20 -24.13 -18.94
N LEU A 257 -16.20 -22.85 -18.56
CA LEU A 257 -17.32 -22.25 -17.84
C LEU A 257 -18.60 -22.25 -18.69
N LEU A 258 -18.52 -21.83 -19.96
CA LEU A 258 -19.66 -21.81 -20.87
C LEU A 258 -20.21 -23.21 -21.16
N SER A 259 -19.37 -24.23 -21.27
CA SER A 259 -19.80 -25.61 -21.56
C SER A 259 -20.40 -26.34 -20.37
N ASN A 260 -20.03 -25.99 -19.13
CA ASN A 260 -20.44 -26.74 -17.94
C ASN A 260 -21.53 -26.06 -17.09
N PHE A 261 -21.75 -24.76 -17.24
CA PHE A 261 -22.71 -23.98 -16.45
C PHE A 261 -23.72 -23.29 -17.37
N THR A 262 -24.60 -24.07 -18.00
CA THR A 262 -25.55 -23.61 -19.04
C THR A 262 -26.53 -22.55 -18.55
N GLU A 263 -26.93 -22.64 -17.28
CA GLU A 263 -27.94 -21.77 -16.68
C GLU A 263 -27.39 -20.40 -16.22
N HIS A 264 -26.08 -20.19 -16.29
CA HIS A 264 -25.43 -18.98 -15.77
C HIS A 264 -24.80 -18.17 -16.90
N LYS A 265 -24.86 -16.85 -16.77
CA LYS A 265 -24.05 -15.96 -17.61
C LYS A 265 -22.60 -15.98 -17.13
N ILE A 266 -21.65 -15.83 -18.05
CA ILE A 266 -20.22 -15.74 -17.73
C ILE A 266 -19.81 -14.29 -17.95
N VAL A 267 -19.59 -13.55 -16.86
CA VAL A 267 -19.09 -12.18 -16.93
C VAL A 267 -17.58 -12.23 -16.97
N PHE A 268 -17.02 -12.02 -18.17
CA PHE A 268 -15.60 -11.92 -18.40
C PHE A 268 -15.14 -10.48 -18.20
N ARG A 269 -14.32 -10.28 -17.17
CA ARG A 269 -13.89 -8.95 -16.73
C ARG A 269 -12.37 -8.88 -16.62
N PRO A 270 -11.67 -8.45 -17.69
CA PRO A 270 -10.26 -8.12 -17.60
C PRO A 270 -10.03 -6.84 -16.80
N PHE A 271 -8.77 -6.61 -16.42
CA PHE A 271 -8.35 -5.32 -15.89
C PHE A 271 -8.51 -4.23 -16.97
N PRO A 272 -8.92 -3.00 -16.62
CA PRO A 272 -9.27 -1.96 -17.60
C PRO A 272 -8.17 -1.70 -18.64
N GLU A 273 -6.91 -1.69 -18.22
CA GLU A 273 -5.74 -1.43 -19.05
C GLU A 273 -5.41 -2.60 -20.00
N ASP A 274 -5.96 -3.80 -19.75
CA ASP A 274 -5.74 -4.99 -20.57
C ASP A 274 -6.85 -5.24 -21.60
N VAL A 275 -7.87 -4.38 -21.64
CA VAL A 275 -9.02 -4.51 -22.54
C VAL A 275 -8.59 -4.62 -24.01
N THR A 276 -7.53 -3.92 -24.39
CA THR A 276 -6.98 -3.91 -25.76
C THR A 276 -5.91 -4.99 -26.00
N HIS A 277 -5.56 -5.78 -24.99
CA HIS A 277 -4.52 -6.80 -25.11
C HIS A 277 -4.89 -7.85 -26.19
N PRO A 278 -3.98 -8.23 -27.10
CA PRO A 278 -4.30 -9.10 -28.24
C PRO A 278 -4.97 -10.43 -27.87
N LYS A 279 -4.57 -11.04 -26.74
CA LYS A 279 -5.18 -12.28 -26.23
C LYS A 279 -6.60 -12.07 -25.71
N ILE A 280 -6.89 -10.92 -25.10
CA ILE A 280 -8.23 -10.56 -24.64
C ILE A 280 -9.13 -10.32 -25.86
N ALA A 281 -8.67 -9.52 -26.83
CA ALA A 281 -9.36 -9.30 -28.09
C ALA A 281 -9.68 -10.62 -28.84
N ALA A 282 -8.74 -11.57 -28.86
CA ALA A 282 -8.96 -12.89 -29.47
C ALA A 282 -10.06 -13.70 -28.73
N VAL A 283 -10.09 -13.66 -27.40
CA VAL A 283 -11.14 -14.32 -26.59
C VAL A 283 -12.49 -13.66 -26.87
N VAL A 284 -12.57 -12.33 -26.83
CA VAL A 284 -13.81 -11.59 -27.09
C VAL A 284 -14.35 -11.90 -28.49
N LYS A 285 -13.50 -11.89 -29.51
CA LYS A 285 -13.89 -12.27 -30.89
C LYS A 285 -14.39 -13.71 -30.98
N ARG A 286 -13.74 -14.65 -30.27
CA ARG A 286 -14.11 -16.07 -30.29
C ARG A 286 -15.49 -16.33 -29.69
N PHE A 287 -15.87 -15.60 -28.65
CA PHE A 287 -17.12 -15.83 -27.90
C PHE A 287 -18.19 -14.76 -28.14
N SER A 288 -18.01 -13.87 -29.11
CA SER A 288 -18.93 -12.73 -29.36
C SER A 288 -20.36 -13.15 -29.70
N ASN A 289 -20.54 -14.36 -30.23
CA ASN A 289 -21.85 -14.88 -30.64
C ASN A 289 -22.52 -15.76 -29.57
N GLU A 290 -21.88 -15.98 -28.42
CA GLU A 290 -22.47 -16.73 -27.30
C GLU A 290 -23.20 -15.76 -26.37
N ALA A 291 -24.54 -15.85 -26.33
CA ALA A 291 -25.39 -14.92 -25.59
C ALA A 291 -25.13 -14.89 -24.07
N ARG A 292 -24.55 -15.96 -23.52
CA ARG A 292 -24.20 -16.03 -22.08
C ARG A 292 -22.83 -15.42 -21.78
N PHE A 293 -21.99 -15.16 -22.78
CA PHE A 293 -20.70 -14.51 -22.61
C PHE A 293 -20.88 -13.00 -22.55
N ILE A 294 -20.57 -12.40 -21.40
CA ILE A 294 -20.61 -10.95 -21.21
C ILE A 294 -19.18 -10.45 -21.10
N PHE A 295 -18.72 -9.71 -22.10
CA PHE A 295 -17.48 -8.96 -21.99
C PHE A 295 -17.77 -7.60 -21.32
N SER A 296 -17.28 -7.43 -20.09
CA SER A 296 -17.52 -6.18 -19.36
C SER A 296 -16.35 -5.22 -19.48
N GLN A 297 -16.67 -4.01 -19.95
CA GLN A 297 -15.79 -2.84 -20.00
C GLN A 297 -16.30 -1.71 -19.10
N ALA A 298 -17.28 -1.98 -18.23
CA ALA A 298 -17.88 -0.95 -17.41
C ALA A 298 -16.82 -0.32 -16.48
N PRO A 299 -16.81 1.01 -16.26
CA PRO A 299 -15.80 1.66 -15.42
C PRO A 299 -15.76 1.12 -13.98
N SER A 300 -16.93 0.77 -13.42
CA SER A 300 -17.07 0.13 -12.12
C SER A 300 -17.34 -1.38 -12.27
N TYR A 301 -16.74 -2.18 -11.40
CA TYR A 301 -16.98 -3.63 -11.33
C TYR A 301 -18.18 -4.02 -10.47
N ILE A 302 -18.70 -3.06 -9.70
CA ILE A 302 -19.69 -3.32 -8.65
C ILE A 302 -20.93 -3.98 -9.24
N ASP A 303 -21.49 -3.44 -10.33
CA ASP A 303 -22.74 -3.94 -10.92
C ASP A 303 -22.61 -5.37 -11.44
N ASP A 304 -21.47 -5.69 -12.07
CA ASP A 304 -21.18 -7.05 -12.51
C ASP A 304 -21.07 -8.01 -11.34
N TYR A 305 -20.30 -7.62 -10.33
CA TYR A 305 -19.99 -8.47 -9.20
C TYR A 305 -21.21 -8.72 -8.32
N CYS A 306 -22.17 -7.79 -8.26
CA CYS A 306 -23.42 -7.98 -7.52
C CYS A 306 -24.21 -9.20 -8.00
N ARG A 307 -24.04 -9.61 -9.27
CA ARG A 307 -24.77 -10.71 -9.90
C ARG A 307 -24.10 -12.07 -9.73
N GLY A 308 -22.86 -12.09 -9.22
CA GLY A 308 -22.02 -13.27 -9.18
C GLY A 308 -22.45 -14.29 -8.11
N VAL A 309 -22.68 -15.55 -8.49
CA VAL A 309 -22.82 -16.70 -7.56
C VAL A 309 -21.46 -17.20 -7.06
N ALA A 310 -20.41 -17.00 -7.86
CA ALA A 310 -19.02 -17.22 -7.51
C ALA A 310 -18.12 -16.36 -8.40
N MET A 311 -16.90 -16.13 -7.94
CA MET A 311 -15.83 -15.53 -8.73
C MET A 311 -14.75 -16.56 -9.01
N VAL A 312 -14.28 -16.66 -10.25
CA VAL A 312 -13.12 -17.45 -10.65
C VAL A 312 -11.99 -16.48 -11.00
N CYS A 313 -10.80 -16.72 -10.47
CA CYS A 313 -9.60 -15.93 -10.75
C CYS A 313 -8.36 -16.83 -10.73
N HIS A 314 -7.22 -16.34 -11.22
CA HIS A 314 -5.96 -17.10 -11.20
C HIS A 314 -5.02 -16.66 -10.07
N ARG A 315 -5.14 -15.40 -9.66
CA ARG A 315 -4.40 -14.81 -8.55
C ARG A 315 -5.13 -15.00 -7.23
N GLN A 316 -4.38 -15.31 -6.17
CA GLN A 316 -4.88 -15.29 -4.81
C GLN A 316 -4.87 -13.87 -4.24
N TYR A 317 -5.98 -13.48 -3.63
CA TYR A 317 -6.12 -12.22 -2.89
C TYR A 317 -6.26 -12.51 -1.40
N GLU A 318 -5.62 -11.72 -0.55
CA GLU A 318 -5.72 -11.90 0.91
C GLU A 318 -7.13 -11.58 1.42
N SER A 319 -7.82 -10.59 0.83
CA SER A 319 -9.20 -10.23 1.19
C SER A 319 -9.87 -9.43 0.08
N HIS A 320 -10.48 -10.13 -0.87
CA HIS A 320 -11.16 -9.49 -1.99
C HIS A 320 -12.54 -8.97 -1.58
N LEU A 321 -12.88 -7.75 -2.00
CA LEU A 321 -14.17 -7.10 -1.70
C LEU A 321 -15.39 -7.94 -2.13
N TYR A 322 -15.28 -8.68 -3.23
CA TYR A 322 -16.35 -9.56 -3.72
C TYR A 322 -16.86 -10.51 -2.64
N SER A 323 -15.99 -11.34 -2.06
CA SER A 323 -16.40 -12.30 -1.04
C SER A 323 -16.80 -11.64 0.27
N LEU A 324 -16.19 -10.49 0.59
CA LEU A 324 -16.56 -9.72 1.78
C LEU A 324 -17.96 -9.11 1.67
N VAL A 325 -18.38 -8.64 0.50
CA VAL A 325 -19.67 -7.98 0.29
C VAL A 325 -20.78 -8.99 0.00
N THR A 326 -20.55 -9.87 -0.97
CA THR A 326 -21.59 -10.79 -1.47
C THR A 326 -21.76 -12.02 -0.58
N GLY A 327 -20.74 -12.35 0.22
CA GLY A 327 -20.66 -13.63 0.91
C GLY A 327 -20.33 -14.82 0.01
N ASN A 328 -20.29 -14.61 -1.31
CA ASN A 328 -20.03 -15.66 -2.29
C ASN A 328 -18.52 -15.94 -2.43
N PRO A 329 -18.14 -17.20 -2.69
CA PRO A 329 -16.74 -17.60 -2.70
C PRO A 329 -16.00 -17.10 -3.95
N MET A 330 -14.72 -16.78 -3.74
CA MET A 330 -13.74 -16.57 -4.79
C MET A 330 -12.87 -17.82 -4.91
N LEU A 331 -12.84 -18.41 -6.09
CA LEU A 331 -12.14 -19.64 -6.43
C LEU A 331 -10.87 -19.32 -7.21
N VAL A 332 -9.72 -19.67 -6.63
CA VAL A 332 -8.41 -19.46 -7.25
C VAL A 332 -8.06 -20.68 -8.09
N PHE A 333 -8.10 -20.57 -9.41
CA PHE A 333 -7.80 -21.65 -10.36
C PHE A 333 -6.36 -21.55 -10.90
N GLN A 334 -5.53 -22.55 -10.60
CA GLN A 334 -4.12 -22.62 -10.95
C GLN A 334 -3.79 -24.02 -11.51
N PRO A 335 -4.11 -24.30 -12.79
CA PRO A 335 -3.92 -25.62 -13.39
C PRO A 335 -2.44 -25.97 -13.68
N VAL A 336 -1.53 -25.01 -13.50
CA VAL A 336 -0.11 -25.16 -13.82
C VAL A 336 0.67 -25.19 -12.51
N ASP A 337 1.26 -26.34 -12.22
CA ASP A 337 2.25 -26.63 -11.17
C ASP A 337 1.74 -27.25 -9.85
N LYS A 338 2.00 -28.56 -9.68
CA LYS A 338 1.71 -29.34 -8.45
C LYS A 338 2.69 -29.05 -7.31
N ASN A 339 3.84 -28.40 -7.59
CA ASN A 339 4.91 -28.21 -6.60
C ASN A 339 4.88 -26.85 -5.89
N LEU A 340 3.95 -25.96 -6.29
CA LEU A 340 3.78 -24.61 -5.73
C LEU A 340 2.32 -24.32 -5.34
N THR A 341 1.47 -25.35 -5.24
CA THR A 341 0.05 -25.20 -4.88
C THR A 341 -0.07 -24.48 -3.55
N LYS A 342 -0.48 -23.21 -3.62
CA LYS A 342 -0.87 -22.45 -2.43
C LYS A 342 -2.11 -23.11 -1.84
N GLU A 343 -2.16 -23.16 -0.52
CA GLU A 343 -3.28 -23.73 0.23
C GLU A 343 -4.61 -23.10 -0.24
N GLY A 344 -5.54 -23.94 -0.71
CA GLY A 344 -6.84 -23.50 -1.23
C GLY A 344 -6.92 -23.23 -2.75
N ALA A 345 -5.83 -23.33 -3.51
CA ALA A 345 -5.87 -23.23 -4.97
C ALA A 345 -6.42 -24.51 -5.63
N ILE A 346 -7.14 -24.34 -6.73
CA ILE A 346 -7.77 -25.40 -7.52
C ILE A 346 -6.87 -25.74 -8.70
N SER A 347 -6.37 -26.98 -8.77
CA SER A 347 -5.38 -27.38 -9.76
C SER A 347 -5.94 -28.12 -10.97
N SER A 348 -7.25 -28.39 -11.04
CA SER A 348 -7.87 -29.08 -12.17
C SER A 348 -9.27 -28.54 -12.49
N LEU A 349 -9.68 -28.67 -13.75
CA LEU A 349 -11.02 -28.30 -14.20
C LEU A 349 -12.11 -29.14 -13.53
N ASP A 350 -11.84 -30.41 -13.23
CA ASP A 350 -12.80 -31.28 -12.54
C ASP A 350 -13.05 -30.83 -11.10
N ASP A 351 -12.00 -30.43 -10.36
CA ASP A 351 -12.19 -29.88 -9.01
C ASP A 351 -12.87 -28.50 -9.06
N LEU A 352 -12.56 -27.67 -10.07
CA LEU A 352 -13.27 -26.42 -10.31
C LEU A 352 -14.76 -26.67 -10.56
N LYS A 353 -15.09 -27.67 -11.40
CA LYS A 353 -16.48 -28.07 -11.69
C LYS A 353 -17.21 -28.49 -10.43
N LYS A 354 -16.58 -29.38 -9.65
CA LYS A 354 -17.14 -29.91 -8.41
C LYS A 354 -17.44 -28.80 -7.41
N ARG A 355 -16.51 -27.86 -7.22
CA ARG A 355 -16.68 -26.74 -6.29
C ARG A 355 -17.77 -25.78 -6.73
N LEU A 356 -17.77 -25.38 -8.00
CA LEU A 356 -18.81 -24.49 -8.55
C LEU A 356 -20.21 -25.13 -8.45
N ASN A 357 -20.36 -26.42 -8.80
CA ASN A 357 -21.63 -27.13 -8.63
C ASN A 357 -22.09 -27.16 -7.17
N ALA A 358 -21.17 -27.40 -6.23
CA ALA A 358 -21.49 -27.39 -4.80
C ALA A 358 -21.89 -26.00 -4.29
N ILE A 359 -21.40 -24.92 -4.90
CA ILE A 359 -21.76 -23.54 -4.55
C ILE A 359 -23.13 -23.19 -5.12
N ILE A 360 -23.34 -23.47 -6.41
CA ILE A 360 -24.59 -23.20 -7.13
C ILE A 360 -25.75 -24.00 -6.53
N GLY A 361 -25.50 -25.24 -6.10
CA GLY A 361 -26.52 -26.11 -5.50
C GLY A 361 -26.87 -25.80 -4.05
N LYS A 362 -26.15 -24.89 -3.37
CA LYS A 362 -26.51 -24.47 -2.00
C LYS A 362 -27.55 -23.36 -2.05
N PRO A 363 -28.62 -23.41 -1.23
CA PRO A 363 -29.45 -22.24 -1.04
C PRO A 363 -28.57 -21.13 -0.47
N THR A 364 -28.56 -19.97 -1.12
CA THR A 364 -27.85 -18.80 -0.58
C THR A 364 -28.48 -18.43 0.76
N SER A 365 -27.82 -18.80 1.86
CA SER A 365 -28.03 -18.09 3.11
C SER A 365 -27.55 -16.66 2.87
N GLU A 366 -28.44 -15.67 2.99
CA GLU A 366 -27.97 -14.29 3.06
C GLU A 366 -26.92 -14.23 4.17
N ASN A 367 -25.68 -13.88 3.82
CA ASN A 367 -24.64 -13.72 4.82
C ASN A 367 -25.13 -12.64 5.78
N THR A 368 -25.31 -13.03 7.03
CA THR A 368 -25.96 -12.21 8.04
C THR A 368 -25.02 -11.06 8.41
N GLN A 369 -25.58 -9.88 8.73
CA GLN A 369 -24.85 -8.71 9.27
C GLN A 369 -23.75 -9.04 10.32
N PRO A 370 -23.91 -10.05 11.21
CA PRO A 370 -22.88 -10.44 12.17
C PRO A 370 -21.53 -10.84 11.56
N TYR A 371 -21.48 -11.50 10.39
CA TYR A 371 -20.20 -11.88 9.78
C TYR A 371 -19.42 -10.64 9.34
N HIS A 372 -20.08 -9.68 8.70
CA HIS A 372 -19.45 -8.45 8.22
C HIS A 372 -18.83 -7.65 9.36
N ASN A 373 -19.54 -7.52 10.50
CA ASN A 373 -19.05 -6.81 11.70
C ASN A 373 -17.77 -7.43 12.31
N THR A 374 -17.46 -8.69 12.01
CA THR A 374 -16.23 -9.33 12.51
C THR A 374 -15.00 -9.08 11.62
N VAL A 375 -15.20 -8.62 10.38
CA VAL A 375 -14.15 -8.49 9.35
C VAL A 375 -13.98 -7.04 8.88
N ILE A 376 -15.04 -6.23 8.88
CA ILE A 376 -15.06 -4.83 8.47
C ILE A 376 -15.77 -3.99 9.54
N CYS A 377 -15.25 -2.79 9.82
CA CYS A 377 -15.90 -1.83 10.73
C CYS A 377 -17.04 -1.11 10.02
N ASN A 378 -18.12 -0.79 10.75
CA ASN A 378 -19.28 -0.01 10.28
C ASN A 378 -19.77 -0.33 8.85
N PRO A 379 -20.06 -1.59 8.52
CA PRO A 379 -20.42 -1.98 7.16
C PRO A 379 -21.68 -1.23 6.69
N GLY A 380 -21.54 -0.48 5.59
CA GLY A 380 -22.60 0.33 5.00
C GLY A 380 -22.79 1.71 5.62
N ASN A 381 -21.98 2.10 6.61
CA ASN A 381 -22.09 3.39 7.32
C ASN A 381 -20.73 3.99 7.74
N SER A 382 -19.66 3.78 6.96
CA SER A 382 -18.32 4.25 7.33
C SER A 382 -18.27 5.77 7.45
N VAL A 383 -18.83 6.49 6.47
CA VAL A 383 -18.83 7.97 6.45
C VAL A 383 -19.72 8.53 7.55
N GLY A 384 -20.94 8.00 7.74
CA GLY A 384 -21.83 8.44 8.82
C GLY A 384 -21.18 8.28 10.19
N TYR A 385 -20.55 7.13 10.45
CA TYR A 385 -19.77 6.92 11.67
C TYR A 385 -18.65 7.94 11.85
N LEU A 386 -17.89 8.27 10.79
CA LEU A 386 -16.86 9.30 10.88
C LEU A 386 -17.48 10.65 11.26
N VAL A 387 -18.54 11.08 10.57
CA VAL A 387 -19.21 12.37 10.81
C VAL A 387 -19.71 12.49 12.25
N ASP A 388 -20.37 11.45 12.76
CA ASP A 388 -20.89 11.42 14.13
C ASP A 388 -19.76 11.61 15.17
N ASN A 389 -18.54 11.18 14.83
CA ASN A 389 -17.41 11.15 15.74
C ASN A 389 -16.31 12.20 15.45
N LEU A 390 -16.45 13.05 14.43
CA LEU A 390 -15.45 14.09 14.11
C LEU A 390 -15.19 15.03 15.31
N HIS A 391 -16.21 15.34 16.09
CA HIS A 391 -16.08 16.19 17.27
C HIS A 391 -15.17 15.57 18.34
N HIS A 392 -15.15 14.23 18.49
CA HIS A 392 -14.21 13.55 19.38
C HIS A 392 -12.76 13.71 18.89
N ILE A 393 -12.53 13.56 17.59
CA ILE A 393 -11.21 13.76 16.95
C ILE A 393 -10.70 15.19 17.22
N LEU A 394 -11.55 16.19 16.98
CA LEU A 394 -11.23 17.61 17.15
C LEU A 394 -10.91 17.96 18.61
N ASN A 395 -11.66 17.38 19.55
CA ASN A 395 -11.47 17.60 20.99
C ASN A 395 -10.38 16.70 21.62
N GLY A 396 -9.73 15.82 20.84
CA GLY A 396 -8.72 14.89 21.35
C GLY A 396 -9.27 13.83 22.29
N VAL A 397 -10.55 13.45 22.14
CA VAL A 397 -11.22 12.43 22.95
C VAL A 397 -11.14 11.09 22.23
N THR A 398 -10.50 10.10 22.86
CA THR A 398 -10.43 8.73 22.35
C THR A 398 -11.60 7.91 22.87
N LEU A 399 -12.37 7.29 21.97
CA LEU A 399 -13.47 6.39 22.35
C LEU A 399 -12.97 4.99 22.77
N PRO A 400 -13.71 4.23 23.59
CA PRO A 400 -13.27 2.92 24.09
C PRO A 400 -12.91 1.90 23.00
N GLU A 401 -13.61 1.94 21.87
CA GLU A 401 -13.39 1.06 20.72
C GLU A 401 -12.21 1.49 19.83
N TRP A 402 -11.71 2.72 20.00
CA TRP A 402 -10.56 3.22 19.27
C TRP A 402 -9.27 2.68 19.89
N GLN A 403 -8.28 2.41 19.04
CA GLN A 403 -6.99 1.88 19.50
C GLN A 403 -5.91 2.94 19.44
N GLU A 404 -5.38 3.29 20.59
CA GLU A 404 -4.24 4.18 20.71
C GLU A 404 -2.93 3.40 20.69
N TYR A 405 -2.00 3.87 19.86
CA TYR A 405 -0.66 3.34 19.70
C TYR A 405 0.37 4.34 20.18
N THR A 406 1.13 3.96 21.21
CA THR A 406 2.18 4.80 21.78
C THR A 406 3.40 4.82 20.87
N LEU A 407 3.89 6.02 20.58
CA LEU A 407 5.03 6.29 19.71
C LEU A 407 6.23 6.88 20.52
N ASP A 408 6.36 6.54 21.81
CA ASP A 408 7.34 7.10 22.75
C ASP A 408 8.79 7.17 22.21
N LEU A 409 9.59 8.05 22.83
CA LEU A 409 10.75 8.71 22.23
C LEU A 409 11.98 7.82 21.94
N VAL A 410 12.46 7.89 20.69
CA VAL A 410 13.90 8.00 20.41
C VAL A 410 14.19 9.46 20.10
N GLU A 411 15.09 10.10 20.84
CA GLU A 411 15.40 11.52 20.60
C GLU A 411 16.33 11.72 19.40
N SER A 412 17.23 10.77 19.14
CA SER A 412 18.25 10.91 18.11
C SER A 412 17.84 10.31 16.78
N VAL A 413 17.69 11.19 15.78
CA VAL A 413 17.53 10.80 14.36
C VAL A 413 18.67 9.89 13.90
N ASP A 414 19.91 10.22 14.24
CA ASP A 414 21.09 9.47 13.81
C ASP A 414 21.11 8.04 14.39
N ILE A 415 20.77 7.87 15.66
CA ILE A 415 20.68 6.53 16.30
C ILE A 415 19.57 5.72 15.64
N CYS A 416 18.41 6.32 15.43
CA CYS A 416 17.28 5.65 14.78
C CYS A 416 17.62 5.20 13.35
N LEU A 417 18.16 6.10 12.53
CA LEU A 417 18.60 5.76 11.17
C LEU A 417 19.65 4.66 11.20
N LYS A 418 20.65 4.72 12.09
CA LYS A 418 21.66 3.66 12.22
C LYS A 418 21.04 2.30 12.51
N GLN A 419 20.08 2.23 13.43
CA GLN A 419 19.38 0.97 13.73
C GLN A 419 18.65 0.42 12.50
N HIS A 420 17.96 1.27 11.74
CA HIS A 420 17.27 0.86 10.53
C HIS A 420 18.23 0.49 9.37
N GLN A 421 19.37 1.17 9.25
CA GLN A 421 20.43 0.84 8.29
C GLN A 421 20.98 -0.57 8.50
N GLU A 422 21.15 -0.99 9.76
CA GLU A 422 21.60 -2.33 10.14
C GLU A 422 20.54 -3.40 9.86
N SER A 423 19.25 -3.02 9.79
CA SER A 423 18.18 -3.94 9.40
C SER A 423 18.21 -4.27 7.90
N TYR A 424 17.50 -5.30 7.47
CA TYR A 424 17.27 -5.59 6.05
C TYR A 424 15.97 -4.96 5.51
N GLN A 425 15.15 -4.38 6.38
CA GLN A 425 13.88 -3.80 5.98
C GLN A 425 14.09 -2.46 5.27
N PRO A 426 13.30 -2.12 4.25
CA PRO A 426 13.17 -0.74 3.80
C PRO A 426 12.53 0.12 4.90
N PHE A 427 13.01 1.36 5.04
CA PHE A 427 12.51 2.37 5.98
C PHE A 427 12.35 3.71 5.26
N ASN A 428 11.79 3.65 4.04
CA ASN A 428 11.80 4.72 3.06
C ASN A 428 11.25 6.03 3.61
N LYS A 429 10.04 5.99 4.19
CA LYS A 429 9.37 7.16 4.77
C LYS A 429 10.18 7.80 5.89
N LEU A 430 10.76 7.01 6.79
CA LEU A 430 11.62 7.51 7.87
C LEU A 430 12.88 8.20 7.31
N ALA A 431 13.53 7.58 6.32
CA ALA A 431 14.74 8.14 5.73
C ALA A 431 14.46 9.40 4.90
N LEU A 432 13.35 9.43 4.16
CA LEU A 432 12.88 10.60 3.43
C LEU A 432 12.54 11.75 4.39
N ALA A 433 11.78 11.46 5.46
CA ALA A 433 11.48 12.43 6.51
C ALA A 433 12.74 13.04 7.13
N ALA A 434 13.77 12.22 7.38
CA ALA A 434 15.05 12.70 7.90
C ALA A 434 15.74 13.66 6.91
N TRP A 435 15.78 13.29 5.63
CA TRP A 435 16.40 14.13 4.59
C TRP A 435 15.63 15.44 4.38
N GLU A 436 14.31 15.40 4.26
CA GLU A 436 13.51 16.60 4.02
C GLU A 436 13.58 17.59 5.19
N LYS A 437 13.62 17.09 6.43
CA LYS A 437 13.73 17.94 7.62
C LYS A 437 15.15 18.44 7.89
N HIS A 438 16.17 17.75 7.38
CA HIS A 438 17.57 18.13 7.50
C HIS A 438 18.27 18.07 6.13
N PRO A 439 17.87 18.92 5.18
CA PRO A 439 18.30 18.80 3.78
C PRO A 439 19.78 19.12 3.56
N ASP A 440 20.40 19.83 4.51
CA ASP A 440 21.83 20.14 4.49
C ASP A 440 22.69 18.92 4.90
N LYS A 441 22.08 17.91 5.54
CA LYS A 441 22.75 16.64 5.85
C LYS A 441 22.68 15.70 4.64
N VAL A 442 23.56 15.91 3.65
CA VAL A 442 23.65 15.08 2.42
C VAL A 442 23.66 13.57 2.70
N ARG A 443 24.26 13.14 3.82
CA ARG A 443 24.25 11.73 4.24
C ARG A 443 22.84 11.16 4.35
N TYR A 444 21.86 11.92 4.81
CA TYR A 444 20.47 11.46 4.94
C TYR A 444 19.83 11.19 3.58
N ALA A 445 20.15 11.99 2.56
CA ALA A 445 19.73 11.73 1.18
C ALA A 445 20.27 10.38 0.68
N PHE A 446 21.54 10.08 0.96
CA PHE A 446 22.13 8.79 0.57
C PHE A 446 21.53 7.61 1.34
N ILE A 447 21.16 7.81 2.61
CA ILE A 447 20.45 6.80 3.40
C ILE A 447 19.05 6.56 2.83
N ALA A 448 18.32 7.62 2.46
CA ALA A 448 17.02 7.51 1.82
C ALA A 448 17.11 6.77 0.48
N ALA A 449 18.08 7.12 -0.36
CA ALA A 449 18.32 6.44 -1.63
C ALA A 449 18.70 4.96 -1.44
N GLU A 450 19.53 4.65 -0.45
CA GLU A 450 19.87 3.27 -0.09
C GLU A 450 18.63 2.49 0.31
N SER A 451 17.80 3.02 1.22
CA SER A 451 16.54 2.39 1.63
C SER A 451 15.59 2.16 0.45
N LEU A 452 15.42 3.17 -0.41
CA LEU A 452 14.57 3.08 -1.61
C LEU A 452 15.05 1.97 -2.55
N SER A 453 16.37 1.79 -2.65
CA SER A 453 17.02 0.76 -3.48
C SER A 453 16.96 -0.67 -2.91
N ARG A 454 16.52 -0.87 -1.65
CA ARG A 454 16.34 -2.20 -1.03
C ARG A 454 15.15 -2.95 -1.62
N ARG A 455 15.28 -3.32 -2.90
CA ARG A 455 14.31 -4.13 -3.64
C ARG A 455 14.87 -5.53 -3.84
N THR A 456 13.98 -6.51 -3.76
CA THR A 456 14.29 -7.92 -3.99
C THR A 456 14.13 -8.27 -5.46
N GLU A 457 14.84 -9.30 -5.92
CA GLU A 457 14.65 -9.87 -7.27
C GLU A 457 13.17 -10.24 -7.51
N ARG A 458 12.49 -10.74 -6.48
CA ARG A 458 11.06 -11.04 -6.55
C ARG A 458 10.22 -9.79 -6.82
N GLU A 459 10.54 -8.64 -6.24
CA GLU A 459 9.83 -7.39 -6.53
C GLU A 459 10.07 -6.94 -7.98
N PHE A 460 11.28 -7.10 -8.52
CA PHE A 460 11.57 -6.83 -9.94
C PHE A 460 10.74 -7.73 -10.88
N VAL A 461 10.37 -8.93 -10.43
CA VAL A 461 9.54 -9.86 -11.20
C VAL A 461 8.05 -9.59 -11.03
N VAL A 462 7.59 -9.39 -9.78
CA VAL A 462 6.16 -9.33 -9.44
C VAL A 462 5.58 -7.94 -9.63
N ASN A 463 6.37 -6.88 -9.45
CA ASN A 463 5.93 -5.50 -9.66
C ASN A 463 7.07 -4.62 -10.21
N PRO A 464 7.52 -4.89 -11.45
CA PRO A 464 8.63 -4.17 -12.09
C PRO A 464 8.40 -2.66 -12.16
N GLY A 465 7.15 -2.21 -12.38
CA GLY A 465 6.80 -0.79 -12.47
C GLY A 465 7.00 -0.06 -11.14
N LEU A 466 6.53 -0.64 -10.03
CA LEU A 466 6.75 -0.08 -8.70
C LEU A 466 8.25 -0.08 -8.35
N ALA A 467 8.97 -1.16 -8.65
CA ALA A 467 10.40 -1.21 -8.44
C ALA A 467 11.15 -0.11 -9.22
N LEU A 468 10.79 0.12 -10.49
CA LEU A 468 11.36 1.19 -11.30
C LEU A 468 11.09 2.57 -10.67
N LEU A 469 9.87 2.80 -10.18
CA LEU A 469 9.51 4.05 -9.47
C LEU A 469 10.38 4.28 -8.23
N TYR A 470 10.60 3.25 -7.41
CA TYR A 470 11.49 3.31 -6.25
C TYR A 470 12.92 3.70 -6.62
N LEU A 471 13.48 3.07 -7.65
CA LEU A 471 14.84 3.33 -8.11
C LEU A 471 15.01 4.73 -8.71
N ARG A 472 13.99 5.22 -9.42
CA ARG A 472 13.95 6.60 -9.93
C ARG A 472 13.87 7.62 -8.79
N LYS A 473 13.03 7.39 -7.79
CA LYS A 473 12.99 8.25 -6.59
C LYS A 473 14.33 8.24 -5.88
N ALA A 474 15.00 7.08 -5.76
CA ALA A 474 16.34 6.99 -5.18
C ALA A 474 17.36 7.89 -5.89
N LEU A 475 17.43 7.82 -7.23
CA LEU A 475 18.30 8.70 -8.01
C LEU A 475 17.93 10.18 -7.84
N SER A 476 16.64 10.52 -7.91
CA SER A 476 16.16 11.90 -7.74
C SER A 476 16.63 12.49 -6.42
N VAL A 477 16.50 11.75 -5.31
CA VAL A 477 16.90 12.19 -3.97
C VAL A 477 18.39 12.56 -3.93
N VAL A 478 19.26 11.67 -4.45
CA VAL A 478 20.72 11.89 -4.43
C VAL A 478 21.12 13.06 -5.33
N LEU A 479 20.52 13.18 -6.53
CA LEU A 479 20.81 14.25 -7.47
C LEU A 479 20.39 15.62 -6.90
N SER A 480 19.17 15.71 -6.35
CA SER A 480 18.69 16.93 -5.70
C SER A 480 19.57 17.33 -4.51
N ALA A 481 20.00 16.36 -3.69
CA ALA A 481 20.90 16.63 -2.58
C ALA A 481 22.30 17.09 -3.04
N SER A 482 22.84 16.51 -4.12
CA SER A 482 24.14 16.91 -4.69
C SER A 482 24.10 18.34 -5.22
N GLN A 483 23.07 18.67 -6.00
CA GLN A 483 22.87 20.01 -6.56
C GLN A 483 22.70 21.07 -5.47
N ARG A 484 21.92 20.77 -4.43
CA ARG A 484 21.66 21.71 -3.34
C ARG A 484 22.89 22.00 -2.47
N ASN A 485 23.77 21.02 -2.30
CA ASN A 485 24.87 21.08 -1.33
C ASN A 485 26.27 21.11 -1.97
N ASP A 486 26.35 21.29 -3.29
CA ASP A 486 27.61 21.26 -4.06
C ASP A 486 28.47 20.01 -3.73
N ALA A 487 27.84 18.83 -3.72
CA ALA A 487 28.40 17.61 -3.14
C ALA A 487 28.83 16.57 -4.20
N ASP A 488 29.40 17.03 -5.32
CA ASP A 488 29.70 16.20 -6.49
C ASP A 488 30.67 15.04 -6.22
N GLU A 489 31.69 15.25 -5.38
CA GLU A 489 32.61 14.18 -4.97
C GLU A 489 31.90 13.07 -4.19
N LYS A 490 30.98 13.45 -3.29
CA LYS A 490 30.20 12.51 -2.49
C LYS A 490 29.21 11.74 -3.38
N LEU A 491 28.61 12.41 -4.36
CA LEU A 491 27.79 11.77 -5.39
C LEU A 491 28.62 10.75 -6.17
N ALA A 492 29.81 11.12 -6.65
CA ALA A 492 30.68 10.20 -7.40
C ALA A 492 31.04 8.95 -6.59
N SER A 493 31.37 9.12 -5.30
CA SER A 493 31.63 7.99 -4.38
C SER A 493 30.41 7.09 -4.22
N TRP A 494 29.22 7.66 -4.03
CA TRP A 494 27.97 6.91 -3.92
C TRP A 494 27.63 6.16 -5.21
N MET A 495 27.81 6.81 -6.37
CA MET A 495 27.60 6.21 -7.70
C MET A 495 28.47 4.97 -7.91
N ALA A 496 29.75 5.05 -7.55
CA ALA A 496 30.69 3.94 -7.70
C ALA A 496 30.31 2.71 -6.85
N ARG A 497 29.74 2.94 -5.65
CA ARG A 497 29.40 1.88 -4.69
C ARG A 497 28.02 1.26 -4.93
N GLN A 498 27.01 2.08 -5.23
CA GLN A 498 25.62 1.63 -5.33
C GLN A 498 24.91 2.16 -6.58
N GLY A 499 25.13 3.42 -6.96
CA GLY A 499 24.39 4.04 -8.08
C GLY A 499 24.53 3.30 -9.42
N THR A 500 25.70 2.72 -9.73
CA THR A 500 25.88 1.91 -10.95
C THR A 500 25.00 0.65 -10.99
N PHE A 501 24.71 0.04 -9.83
CA PHE A 501 23.78 -1.10 -9.75
C PHE A 501 22.32 -0.65 -9.91
N ILE A 502 21.96 0.50 -9.34
CA ILE A 502 20.64 1.12 -9.53
C ILE A 502 20.39 1.43 -11.02
N LEU A 503 21.37 2.03 -11.71
CA LEU A 503 21.26 2.32 -13.14
C LEU A 503 21.12 1.05 -13.99
N GLY A 504 21.86 -0.01 -13.67
CA GLY A 504 21.70 -1.30 -14.34
C GLY A 504 20.32 -1.91 -14.14
N ALA A 505 19.77 -1.84 -12.93
CA ALA A 505 18.42 -2.31 -12.63
C ALA A 505 17.34 -1.47 -13.33
N ILE A 506 17.48 -0.13 -13.37
CA ILE A 506 16.57 0.76 -14.10
C ILE A 506 16.51 0.36 -15.57
N GLU A 507 17.66 0.20 -16.23
CA GLU A 507 17.69 -0.15 -17.64
C GLU A 507 17.04 -1.51 -17.92
N GLN A 508 17.28 -2.52 -17.07
CA GLN A 508 16.63 -3.83 -17.19
C GLN A 508 15.11 -3.75 -17.03
N LEU A 509 14.64 -2.98 -16.05
CA LEU A 509 13.22 -2.79 -15.81
C LEU A 509 12.56 -2.01 -16.95
N CYS A 510 13.21 -0.96 -17.47
CA CYS A 510 12.76 -0.22 -18.65
C CYS A 510 12.61 -1.13 -19.86
N ASN A 511 13.64 -1.94 -20.18
CA ASN A 511 13.57 -2.90 -21.28
C ASN A 511 12.44 -3.91 -21.10
N ARG A 512 12.24 -4.42 -19.88
CA ARG A 512 11.17 -5.37 -19.55
C ARG A 512 9.77 -4.75 -19.66
N LEU A 513 9.63 -3.48 -19.29
CA LEU A 513 8.36 -2.76 -19.29
C LEU A 513 8.08 -2.06 -20.63
N GLU A 514 8.99 -2.18 -21.61
CA GLU A 514 8.97 -1.39 -22.84
C GLU A 514 8.88 0.13 -22.57
N ALA A 515 9.44 0.56 -21.44
CA ALA A 515 9.44 1.95 -21.00
C ALA A 515 10.76 2.65 -21.39
N PRO A 516 10.74 3.96 -21.66
CA PRO A 516 11.96 4.68 -22.00
C PRO A 516 12.88 4.86 -20.80
N VAL A 517 14.19 4.71 -21.04
CA VAL A 517 15.23 5.23 -20.15
C VAL A 517 15.32 6.74 -20.35
N HIS A 518 15.23 7.51 -19.26
CA HIS A 518 15.22 8.97 -19.33
C HIS A 518 16.60 9.53 -19.72
N GLU A 519 16.65 10.72 -20.32
CA GLU A 519 17.93 11.33 -20.74
C GLU A 519 18.92 11.54 -19.58
N THR A 520 18.42 11.92 -18.40
CA THR A 520 19.25 12.00 -17.19
C THR A 520 19.84 10.64 -16.81
N GLU A 521 19.06 9.56 -16.92
CA GLU A 521 19.52 8.20 -16.64
C GLU A 521 20.58 7.76 -17.65
N LYS A 522 20.37 8.06 -18.95
CA LYS A 522 21.36 7.80 -20.02
C LYS A 522 22.66 8.55 -19.79
N ALA A 523 22.59 9.84 -19.44
CA ALA A 523 23.77 10.66 -19.14
C ALA A 523 24.54 10.10 -17.93
N LEU A 524 23.84 9.65 -16.89
CA LEU A 524 24.48 9.01 -15.73
C LEU A 524 25.11 7.66 -16.08
N ILE A 525 24.45 6.84 -16.91
CA ILE A 525 25.02 5.58 -17.42
C ILE A 525 26.29 5.86 -18.24
N GLN A 526 26.28 6.88 -19.09
CA GLN A 526 27.46 7.27 -19.86
C GLN A 526 28.61 7.76 -18.96
N LYS A 527 28.30 8.54 -17.92
CA LYS A 527 29.29 9.12 -17.02
C LYS A 527 29.89 8.11 -16.04
N PHE A 528 29.07 7.24 -15.44
CA PHE A 528 29.47 6.37 -14.32
C PHE A 528 29.46 4.87 -14.68
N GLY A 529 28.89 4.49 -15.81
CA GLY A 529 28.63 3.10 -16.17
C GLY A 529 27.41 2.52 -15.46
N LYS A 530 27.23 1.20 -15.63
CA LYS A 530 26.17 0.40 -15.01
C LYS A 530 26.69 -0.98 -14.63
N LYS A 531 26.09 -1.59 -13.62
CA LYS A 531 26.36 -2.97 -13.19
C LYS A 531 25.04 -3.72 -13.06
N VAL A 532 25.01 -4.96 -13.54
CA VAL A 532 23.85 -5.84 -13.42
C VAL A 532 24.12 -6.83 -12.29
N ALA A 533 23.18 -6.94 -11.36
CA ALA A 533 23.20 -7.93 -10.30
C ALA A 533 21.75 -8.35 -9.95
N PRO A 534 21.53 -9.58 -9.43
CA PRO A 534 20.20 -10.03 -9.01
C PRO A 534 19.58 -9.17 -7.89
N SER A 535 20.42 -8.49 -7.11
CA SER A 535 20.00 -7.53 -6.09
C SER A 535 20.97 -6.36 -6.02
N ILE A 536 20.47 -5.21 -5.57
CA ILE A 536 21.29 -4.02 -5.38
C ILE A 536 22.03 -4.17 -4.04
N PRO A 537 23.37 -4.06 -4.02
CA PRO A 537 24.12 -4.17 -2.77
C PRO A 537 23.77 -3.02 -1.83
N SER A 538 23.63 -3.32 -0.53
CA SER A 538 23.47 -2.29 0.49
C SER A 538 24.80 -1.56 0.73
N LEU A 539 24.73 -0.27 1.03
CA LEU A 539 25.89 0.53 1.44
C LEU A 539 26.35 0.25 2.87
N PHE A 540 25.46 -0.33 3.69
CA PHE A 540 25.66 -0.54 5.11
C PHE A 540 25.74 -2.04 5.39
N GLU A 541 26.54 -2.40 6.38
CA GLU A 541 26.57 -3.78 6.87
C GLU A 541 25.23 -4.08 7.53
N GLN A 542 24.49 -5.02 6.96
CA GLN A 542 23.21 -5.47 7.48
C GLN A 542 23.44 -6.65 8.43
N LYS A 543 22.83 -6.60 9.60
CA LYS A 543 22.93 -7.63 10.63
C LYS A 543 21.58 -7.86 11.27
N LEU A 544 21.14 -9.11 11.29
CA LEU A 544 19.96 -9.51 12.03
C LEU A 544 20.26 -9.48 13.52
N SER A 545 19.46 -8.68 14.24
CA SER A 545 19.50 -8.56 15.69
C SER A 545 18.27 -9.24 16.30
N VAL A 546 18.41 -9.78 17.52
CA VAL A 546 17.31 -10.40 18.25
C VAL A 546 16.83 -9.44 19.32
N LYS A 547 15.58 -9.00 19.23
CA LYS A 547 14.95 -8.05 20.17
C LYS A 547 13.74 -8.68 20.84
N SER A 548 13.50 -8.35 22.10
CA SER A 548 12.30 -8.76 22.82
C SER A 548 11.04 -8.21 22.17
N CYS A 549 10.01 -9.04 22.04
CA CYS A 549 8.70 -8.59 21.58
C CYS A 549 7.97 -7.70 22.61
N HIS A 550 8.43 -7.69 23.87
CA HIS A 550 7.78 -6.96 24.96
C HIS A 550 8.23 -5.52 25.09
N ASN A 551 9.55 -5.32 25.13
CA ASN A 551 10.15 -4.03 25.46
C ASN A 551 11.18 -3.57 24.42
N GLY A 552 11.34 -4.32 23.31
CA GLY A 552 12.28 -3.99 22.24
C GLY A 552 13.76 -4.10 22.63
N GLN A 553 14.08 -4.49 23.87
CA GLN A 553 15.45 -4.62 24.31
C GLN A 553 16.15 -5.74 23.56
N LEU A 554 17.40 -5.49 23.16
CA LEU A 554 18.27 -6.52 22.59
C LEU A 554 18.43 -7.65 23.60
N ILE A 555 18.34 -8.90 23.13
CA ILE A 555 18.90 -10.00 23.91
C ILE A 555 20.41 -9.78 23.96
N ALA A 556 20.91 -9.45 25.15
CA ALA A 556 22.34 -9.35 25.38
C ALA A 556 23.01 -10.74 25.58
N LYS A 557 22.23 -11.81 25.82
CA LYS A 557 22.75 -13.14 26.16
C LYS A 557 22.84 -14.07 24.95
N ALA A 558 24.06 -14.46 24.61
CA ALA A 558 24.33 -15.61 23.74
C ALA A 558 23.69 -16.89 24.32
N GLY A 559 23.24 -17.81 23.45
CA GLY A 559 22.65 -19.07 23.89
C GLY A 559 21.78 -19.78 22.86
N ASN A 560 21.10 -20.83 23.32
CA ASN A 560 20.22 -21.64 22.49
C ASN A 560 18.96 -20.86 22.12
N VAL A 561 18.52 -20.98 20.86
CA VAL A 561 17.28 -20.38 20.36
C VAL A 561 16.52 -21.35 19.47
N VAL A 562 15.19 -21.24 19.49
CA VAL A 562 14.31 -21.90 18.53
C VAL A 562 13.76 -20.86 17.57
N LEU A 563 13.79 -21.14 16.27
CA LEU A 563 13.24 -20.23 15.27
C LEU A 563 11.77 -20.56 15.01
N TYR A 564 10.92 -19.54 15.04
CA TYR A 564 9.54 -19.64 14.56
C TYR A 564 9.43 -19.07 13.15
N GLY A 565 9.11 -19.94 12.20
CA GLY A 565 9.07 -19.66 10.77
C GLY A 565 10.33 -20.14 10.07
N SER A 566 10.15 -20.81 8.93
CA SER A 566 11.24 -21.38 8.12
C SER A 566 11.39 -20.66 6.78
N GLY A 567 11.23 -19.32 6.78
CA GLY A 567 11.35 -18.47 5.60
C GLY A 567 12.78 -18.01 5.28
N ASP A 568 12.93 -17.10 4.33
CA ASP A 568 14.24 -16.54 3.95
C ASP A 568 14.92 -15.82 5.12
N LEU A 569 14.15 -15.18 5.99
CA LEU A 569 14.67 -14.50 7.17
C LEU A 569 15.35 -15.47 8.16
N ALA A 570 14.75 -16.65 8.36
CA ALA A 570 15.34 -17.71 9.19
C ALA A 570 16.63 -18.25 8.55
N ARG A 571 16.64 -18.44 7.23
CA ARG A 571 17.84 -18.87 6.48
C ARG A 571 18.99 -17.88 6.65
N ARG A 572 18.72 -16.59 6.48
CA ARG A 572 19.71 -15.52 6.68
C ARG A 572 20.22 -15.51 8.12
N PHE A 573 19.34 -15.68 9.11
CA PHE A 573 19.73 -15.72 10.51
C PHE A 573 20.65 -16.92 10.81
N ILE A 574 20.30 -18.13 10.34
CA ILE A 574 21.14 -19.32 10.48
C ILE A 574 22.50 -19.11 9.81
N ALA A 575 22.52 -18.58 8.58
CA ALA A 575 23.75 -18.29 7.86
C ALA A 575 24.63 -17.25 8.59
N GLN A 576 24.02 -16.24 9.21
CA GLN A 576 24.72 -15.28 10.05
C GLN A 576 25.31 -15.96 11.29
N GLN A 577 24.55 -16.78 12.01
CA GLN A 577 25.02 -17.46 13.22
C GLN A 577 26.13 -18.49 12.96
N LYS A 578 26.18 -19.10 11.77
CA LYS A 578 27.33 -19.93 11.35
C LYS A 578 28.65 -19.14 11.36
N LYS A 579 28.60 -17.82 11.11
CA LYS A 579 29.77 -16.93 11.12
C LYS A 579 30.02 -16.31 12.48
N VAL A 580 28.99 -15.70 13.09
CA VAL A 580 29.15 -14.88 14.31
C VAL A 580 29.03 -15.68 15.61
N LYS A 581 28.41 -16.87 15.56
CA LYS A 581 28.26 -17.81 16.68
C LYS A 581 27.71 -17.19 17.98
N VAL A 582 26.77 -16.24 17.87
CA VAL A 582 26.14 -15.60 19.04
C VAL A 582 24.98 -16.47 19.57
N TYR A 583 24.20 -17.06 18.67
CA TYR A 583 23.08 -17.92 19.03
C TYR A 583 23.25 -19.32 18.43
N ASP A 584 22.98 -20.34 19.22
CA ASP A 584 22.91 -21.72 18.74
C ASP A 584 21.46 -22.06 18.37
N VAL A 585 21.21 -22.31 17.09
CA VAL A 585 19.87 -22.64 16.61
C VAL A 585 19.64 -24.12 16.86
N ILE A 586 18.78 -24.45 17.83
CA ILE A 586 18.54 -25.84 18.25
C ILE A 586 17.30 -26.45 17.59
N GLY A 587 16.48 -25.65 16.90
CA GLY A 587 15.27 -26.12 16.25
C GLY A 587 14.56 -25.05 15.44
N VAL A 588 13.67 -25.51 14.56
CA VAL A 588 12.83 -24.67 13.71
C VAL A 588 11.40 -25.20 13.77
N VAL A 589 10.45 -24.32 14.09
CA VAL A 589 9.02 -24.59 14.03
C VAL A 589 8.36 -23.73 12.97
N ASP A 590 7.24 -24.17 12.40
CA ASP A 590 6.48 -23.37 11.43
C ASP A 590 4.98 -23.56 11.65
N SER A 591 4.16 -22.52 11.44
CA SER A 591 2.70 -22.64 11.50
C SER A 591 2.12 -23.46 10.37
N SER A 592 2.80 -23.55 9.23
CA SER A 592 2.27 -24.20 8.03
C SER A 592 2.37 -25.73 8.13
N PRO A 593 1.25 -26.47 8.16
CA PRO A 593 1.27 -27.93 8.29
C PRO A 593 1.99 -28.65 7.16
N SER A 594 1.93 -28.10 5.94
CA SER A 594 2.62 -28.66 4.77
C SER A 594 4.14 -28.62 4.87
N ARG A 595 4.69 -27.87 5.84
CA ARG A 595 6.13 -27.77 6.07
C ARG A 595 6.63 -28.69 7.17
N HIS A 596 5.73 -29.25 7.99
CA HIS A 596 6.11 -30.13 9.11
C HIS A 596 6.78 -31.40 8.58
N GLY A 597 7.87 -31.81 9.23
CA GLY A 597 8.70 -32.94 8.80
C GLY A 597 9.64 -32.66 7.63
N CYS A 598 9.50 -31.52 6.94
CA CYS A 598 10.43 -31.12 5.88
C CYS A 598 11.78 -30.68 6.46
N LYS A 599 12.85 -30.88 5.68
CA LYS A 599 14.20 -30.42 6.04
C LYS A 599 14.40 -28.95 5.66
N PHE A 600 14.95 -28.15 6.58
CA PHE A 600 15.29 -26.74 6.38
C PHE A 600 16.63 -26.41 7.03
N GLU A 601 17.64 -26.03 6.23
CA GLU A 601 18.98 -25.65 6.71
C GLU A 601 19.64 -26.67 7.65
N GLY A 602 19.28 -27.96 7.54
CA GLY A 602 19.77 -29.04 8.40
C GLY A 602 18.81 -29.46 9.52
N PHE A 603 17.77 -28.69 9.80
CA PHE A 603 16.76 -28.98 10.81
C PHE A 603 15.53 -29.66 10.21
N ILE A 604 14.82 -30.45 11.01
CA ILE A 604 13.47 -30.93 10.67
C ILE A 604 12.47 -29.92 11.24
N ILE A 605 11.59 -29.40 10.38
CA ILE A 605 10.58 -28.41 10.80
C ILE A 605 9.54 -29.13 11.67
N GLN A 606 9.34 -28.60 12.88
CA GLN A 606 8.37 -29.11 13.84
C GLN A 606 7.09 -28.25 13.87
N GLN A 607 6.04 -28.82 14.48
CA GLN A 607 4.78 -28.12 14.73
C GLN A 607 4.89 -27.15 15.93
N PRO A 608 4.11 -26.04 15.97
CA PRO A 608 4.20 -25.04 17.04
C PRO A 608 3.93 -25.56 18.46
N SER A 609 3.14 -26.63 18.60
CA SER A 609 2.83 -27.24 19.91
C SER A 609 4.06 -27.83 20.60
N GLU A 610 5.14 -28.12 19.87
CA GLU A 610 6.41 -28.58 20.45
C GLU A 610 7.11 -27.50 21.28
N LEU A 611 6.79 -26.21 21.06
CA LEU A 611 7.39 -25.09 21.80
C LEU A 611 7.10 -25.11 23.29
N ASN A 612 5.99 -25.72 23.71
CA ASN A 612 5.61 -25.85 25.11
C ASN A 612 6.49 -26.85 25.87
N LYS A 613 7.23 -27.71 25.15
CA LYS A 613 8.16 -28.70 25.72
C LYS A 613 9.57 -28.16 25.91
N LEU A 614 9.85 -26.96 25.41
CA LEU A 614 11.17 -26.34 25.42
C LEU A 614 11.13 -25.14 26.35
N ASP A 615 12.18 -24.92 27.14
CA ASP A 615 12.38 -23.70 27.94
C ASP A 615 13.48 -22.83 27.32
N THR A 616 13.25 -22.46 26.06
CA THR A 616 14.24 -21.75 25.23
C THR A 616 13.59 -20.50 24.64
N PRO A 617 14.37 -19.41 24.45
CA PRO A 617 13.94 -18.25 23.66
C PRO A 617 13.47 -18.65 22.26
N ILE A 618 12.36 -18.06 21.84
CA ILE A 618 11.73 -18.26 20.54
C ILE A 618 11.92 -16.98 19.73
N VAL A 619 12.61 -17.10 18.60
CA VAL A 619 12.90 -15.99 17.70
C VAL A 619 11.94 -16.07 16.51
N ILE A 620 11.03 -15.11 16.42
CA ILE A 620 10.07 -14.98 15.33
C ILE A 620 10.80 -14.48 14.08
N CYS A 621 10.85 -15.35 13.07
CA CYS A 621 11.51 -15.14 11.78
C CYS A 621 10.52 -14.68 10.71
N SER A 622 9.70 -13.68 11.03
CA SER A 622 8.77 -13.06 10.10
C SER A 622 8.62 -11.58 10.39
N TRP A 623 8.83 -10.73 9.39
CA TRP A 623 8.55 -9.29 9.51
C TRP A 623 7.05 -9.00 9.40
N ALA A 624 6.43 -9.49 8.34
CA ALA A 624 5.05 -9.18 7.96
C ALA A 624 3.98 -9.80 8.86
N PHE A 625 4.34 -10.82 9.65
CA PHE A 625 3.43 -11.54 10.54
C PHE A 625 3.95 -11.63 11.98
N SER A 626 4.95 -10.83 12.35
CA SER A 626 5.59 -10.91 13.68
C SER A 626 4.57 -10.80 14.81
N GLN A 627 3.61 -9.88 14.68
CA GLN A 627 2.63 -9.59 15.73
C GLN A 627 1.52 -10.66 15.81
N GLU A 628 1.08 -11.18 14.66
CA GLU A 628 0.11 -12.28 14.58
C GLU A 628 0.70 -13.57 15.15
N ILE A 629 1.95 -13.87 14.80
CA ILE A 629 2.69 -15.00 15.35
C ILE A 629 2.84 -14.83 16.86
N TYR A 630 3.28 -13.66 17.33
CA TYR A 630 3.38 -13.36 18.75
C TYR A 630 2.04 -13.62 19.48
N SER A 631 0.94 -13.15 18.90
CA SER A 631 -0.39 -13.30 19.49
C SER A 631 -0.85 -14.76 19.51
N SER A 632 -0.59 -15.51 18.42
CA SER A 632 -0.90 -16.94 18.31
C SER A 632 -0.07 -17.77 19.31
N LEU A 633 1.22 -17.46 19.47
CA LEU A 633 2.09 -18.11 20.44
C LEU A 633 1.61 -17.88 21.88
N CYS A 634 1.23 -16.64 22.22
CA CYS A 634 0.63 -16.36 23.53
C CYS A 634 -0.67 -17.13 23.77
N GLN A 635 -1.48 -17.35 22.73
CA GLN A 635 -2.75 -18.10 22.84
C GLN A 635 -2.54 -19.59 23.13
N ILE A 636 -1.45 -20.18 22.64
CA ILE A 636 -1.10 -21.59 22.91
C ILE A 636 -0.28 -21.78 24.20
N GLY A 637 -0.18 -20.74 25.03
CA GLY A 637 0.43 -20.79 26.36
C GLY A 637 1.93 -20.46 26.40
N VAL A 638 2.54 -20.02 25.29
CA VAL A 638 3.95 -19.61 25.31
C VAL A 638 4.12 -18.33 26.11
N SER A 639 5.05 -18.37 27.06
CA SER A 639 5.33 -17.21 27.91
C SER A 639 5.94 -16.05 27.11
N ARG A 640 5.50 -14.87 27.50
CA ARG A 640 5.76 -13.57 26.88
C ARG A 640 7.25 -13.18 26.86
N ASP A 641 7.95 -13.49 27.94
CA ASP A 641 9.40 -13.29 28.15
C ASP A 641 10.28 -14.22 27.30
N ARG A 642 9.70 -15.28 26.73
CA ARG A 642 10.38 -16.18 25.78
C ARG A 642 10.25 -15.73 24.33
N LEU A 643 9.48 -14.67 24.03
CA LEU A 643 9.16 -14.25 22.66
C LEU A 643 10.04 -13.09 22.20
N TYR A 644 10.77 -13.33 21.13
CA TYR A 644 11.68 -12.39 20.50
C TYR A 644 11.41 -12.32 19.00
N LYS A 645 11.89 -11.26 18.35
CA LYS A 645 11.77 -11.06 16.91
C LYS A 645 13.10 -10.65 16.31
N LEU A 646 13.28 -11.00 15.04
CA LEU A 646 14.39 -10.48 14.25
C LEU A 646 14.09 -9.04 13.84
N PHE A 647 15.10 -8.19 14.04
CA PHE A 647 15.13 -6.81 13.58
C PHE A 647 16.31 -6.62 12.63
#